data_AF-A0AAN8LUN4-F1
#
_entry.id   AF-A0AAN8LUN4-F1
#
_cell.length_a   1.000
_cell.length_b   1.000
_cell.length_c   1.000
_cell.angle_alpha   90.00
_cell.angle_beta   90.00
_cell.angle_gamma   90.00
#
_symmetry.space_group_name_H-M   'P 1'
#
loop_
_entity.id
_entity.type
_entity.pdbx_description
1 polymer ?
#
loop_
_entity_poly.entity_id
_entity_poly.type
_entity_poly.pdbx_seq_one_letter_code
_entity_poly.pdbx_strand_id
1 'polypeptide(L)'
;MKPFPSLLALGLCMMFSQPALSTEESLGGPFIQSSVEEAKRLVDEAYKYSREKSLERVRGQSTRPSDVLRLLKQPARDTRSAVRSADYLENTLRLIHEKVHSTHRLHKRSLNATDLLTPEELNTIVRVTGCAARVSKPSCHTTPNVNKYRTATSVCNNLNYPRLGASNTPFTRWLPAQYDDGVSQPNGWDRNTRFNNFMLPLVRDVSNRILATNDAGVESDHELTHMVTFFGQWNDHDLTFTPFSPSIRSFSNGLDCDKSCERSEPCFPIQIPPRDQRLPTGPDSCIPVFRSAPVCGTGESAFNFGGVAKKREQINALTAFLDLGQVYGSEEGLARDLRDLTNDGGLLRVNKEFTDNGRNLLPFTKVMGNMCATRQRVTNDTNAKEVPCFMAGDVRVDENIALTSIHTMFMREHNRLARALRRLNPQWDAETLYQEARKIMGAYTQVFVFRDYLPHIVGPDIMARQLGSYPGYDEKIDPSIANVFATAAYRFAHLAIQPMLSRLDSNYRENANFPSVPLFKAFFTPWRLVFEGGIDPLIRGLVGRPAKLNTQDHMMVDALRERLFQFVRHLALDLGSLNMQRGRDHGLLGYNAWRKYCGLSTPKNQVQLAVVLNNTNLARRLMELYGTPANIDVWMGGVAEPFVRGGRVGPLFACLIATQFQRIRQGDRLWYENPGVFTSAQRAALSRASLARIICDNTGITVVSKDPFRIPEGKNRPINCNSIPQLNLQAWRERQQNQEEDQAQKQQQQHQQQQQQQQPQQQPSDQDNEIPLTSLERVRGQSTRPSDVLRLLKQPARDTRSAVRSADYLENTLRLIHEKVHSTHRLHKRSLNATDLLTPEELDTIVRVTGCAARVSKPSCHTTPNVNKYRTATSVCNNLNYPRLGASNTPFTRWLPAQYDNGVSQPNGWDRNTRYNNFMLPLVREVSNRILATNDTGVECDREFTHMVTLFGQWNDHDLTFTPFSPSIRSFSNGLDCDESCERSEPCFPIQIPPRDPRLPTGPDSCIPVFRSAPVCGTGESAFNFGGVAKKREQINALTAFLDLGQVYGSEEGLARDLRDLTNDGGLLRVNKEYKDKGRELLPFTNVTGNMCATRQRVTNSTNAKEVPCFLAG
;
A
#
# COMPACT_ATOMS: atom_id res chain seq x y z
N MET A 1 59.03 75.11 -1.06
CA MET A 1 59.97 73.96 -0.99
C MET A 1 59.31 72.72 -1.61
N LYS A 2 60.05 71.63 -1.84
CA LYS A 2 59.61 70.40 -2.55
C LYS A 2 58.80 69.45 -1.62
N PRO A 3 58.08 68.40 -2.13
CA PRO A 3 57.72 68.08 -3.53
C PRO A 3 56.23 67.71 -3.81
N PHE A 4 55.91 67.56 -5.10
CA PHE A 4 54.77 66.82 -5.71
C PHE A 4 54.96 65.27 -5.64
N PRO A 5 54.04 64.40 -6.16
CA PRO A 5 52.72 64.60 -6.79
C PRO A 5 51.58 63.97 -5.93
N SER A 6 50.41 63.42 -6.33
CA SER A 6 49.66 63.07 -7.58
C SER A 6 48.18 62.79 -7.16
N LEU A 7 47.09 62.81 -7.96
CA LEU A 7 46.79 63.30 -9.32
C LEU A 7 45.24 63.48 -9.48
N LEU A 8 44.67 63.29 -10.69
CA LEU A 8 43.24 63.29 -11.09
C LEU A 8 42.27 62.56 -10.13
N ALA A 9 41.06 63.01 -9.76
CA ALA A 9 40.14 64.08 -10.20
C ALA A 9 39.17 63.79 -11.39
N LEU A 10 37.87 63.97 -11.08
CA LEU A 10 36.67 64.19 -11.93
C LEU A 10 36.13 63.04 -12.82
N GLY A 11 34.81 62.84 -12.72
CA GLY A 11 34.01 61.90 -13.51
C GLY A 11 32.55 61.88 -13.05
N LEU A 12 31.76 62.90 -13.42
CA LEU A 12 30.33 62.97 -13.09
C LEU A 12 29.49 62.06 -14.01
N CYS A 13 28.28 61.71 -13.57
CA CYS A 13 27.20 61.12 -14.36
C CYS A 13 27.50 59.79 -15.09
N MET A 14 27.25 58.66 -14.40
CA MET A 14 26.60 57.49 -15.01
C MET A 14 25.96 56.59 -13.93
N MET A 15 24.68 56.85 -13.64
CA MET A 15 23.82 55.92 -12.88
C MET A 15 23.41 54.74 -13.77
N PHE A 16 24.37 53.88 -14.14
CA PHE A 16 24.05 52.63 -14.81
C PHE A 16 23.74 51.53 -13.81
N SER A 17 22.46 51.19 -13.77
CA SER A 17 21.88 49.97 -13.24
C SER A 17 22.83 48.77 -13.21
N GLN A 18 23.27 48.37 -12.02
CA GLN A 18 23.49 46.94 -11.78
C GLN A 18 22.12 46.25 -11.88
N PRO A 19 21.98 45.15 -12.64
CA PRO A 19 20.75 44.39 -12.62
C PRO A 19 20.60 43.71 -11.26
N ALA A 20 19.69 44.22 -10.43
CA ALA A 20 19.07 43.38 -9.41
C ALA A 20 18.43 42.20 -10.14
N LEU A 21 18.80 40.97 -9.79
CA LEU A 21 18.23 39.78 -10.42
C LEU A 21 16.71 39.80 -10.17
N SER A 22 15.95 39.93 -11.26
CA SER A 22 14.50 40.03 -11.20
C SER A 22 13.87 38.72 -10.74
N THR A 23 12.87 38.84 -9.86
CA THR A 23 11.71 37.94 -9.67
C THR A 23 11.80 36.54 -10.28
N GLU A 24 11.80 35.52 -9.41
CA GLU A 24 11.81 34.08 -9.71
C GLU A 24 11.13 33.68 -11.04
N GLU A 25 11.92 33.25 -12.03
CA GLU A 25 11.41 32.65 -13.25
C GLU A 25 10.88 31.23 -12.97
N SER A 26 9.57 31.11 -12.71
CA SER A 26 8.87 29.81 -12.68
C SER A 26 9.00 29.11 -14.04
N LEU A 27 9.40 27.84 -14.03
CA LEU A 27 9.44 26.99 -15.22
C LEU A 27 8.04 26.74 -15.81
N GLY A 28 7.01 26.86 -14.97
CA GLY A 28 5.61 26.94 -15.38
C GLY A 28 4.92 25.59 -15.41
N GLY A 29 3.65 25.57 -14.98
CA GLY A 29 2.82 24.36 -14.87
C GLY A 29 2.88 23.39 -16.07
N PRO A 30 2.80 23.85 -17.34
CA PRO A 30 2.90 22.98 -18.51
C PRO A 30 4.26 22.26 -18.68
N PHE A 31 5.37 22.92 -18.35
CA PHE A 31 6.70 22.32 -18.41
C PHE A 31 6.89 21.23 -17.34
N ILE A 32 6.40 21.51 -16.13
CA ILE A 32 6.40 20.58 -15.01
C ILE A 32 5.53 19.36 -15.32
N GLN A 33 4.29 19.60 -15.78
CA GLN A 33 3.33 18.54 -16.10
C GLN A 33 3.86 17.61 -17.20
N SER A 34 4.35 18.17 -18.31
CA SER A 34 4.90 17.37 -19.43
C SER A 34 6.15 16.57 -19.02
N SER A 35 6.98 17.09 -18.11
CA SER A 35 8.15 16.38 -17.59
C SER A 35 7.78 15.25 -16.61
N VAL A 36 6.72 15.41 -15.82
CA VAL A 36 6.15 14.32 -15.00
C VAL A 36 5.51 13.24 -15.87
N GLU A 37 4.77 13.61 -16.92
CA GLU A 37 4.14 12.67 -17.85
C GLU A 37 5.19 11.86 -18.63
N GLU A 38 6.26 12.51 -19.07
CA GLU A 38 7.38 11.84 -19.73
C GLU A 38 8.14 10.90 -18.78
N ALA A 39 8.43 11.33 -17.54
CA ALA A 39 9.05 10.48 -16.53
C ALA A 39 8.20 9.23 -16.23
N LYS A 40 6.87 9.40 -16.12
CA LYS A 40 5.93 8.29 -15.94
C LYS A 40 5.99 7.30 -17.10
N ARG A 41 5.93 7.79 -18.35
CA ARG A 41 6.06 6.96 -19.55
C ARG A 41 7.35 6.14 -19.55
N LEU A 42 8.50 6.78 -19.33
CA LEU A 42 9.81 6.12 -19.35
C LEU A 42 9.92 5.01 -18.30
N VAL A 43 9.50 5.29 -17.06
CA VAL A 43 9.49 4.30 -15.97
C VAL A 43 8.53 3.16 -16.28
N ASP A 44 7.34 3.44 -16.80
CA ASP A 44 6.31 2.43 -17.08
C ASP A 44 6.67 1.53 -18.27
N GLU A 45 7.25 2.08 -19.34
CA GLU A 45 7.77 1.32 -20.48
C GLU A 45 8.95 0.43 -20.05
N ALA A 46 9.87 0.96 -19.23
CA ALA A 46 10.99 0.20 -18.69
C ALA A 46 10.51 -0.94 -17.76
N TYR A 47 9.55 -0.68 -16.87
CA TYR A 47 8.92 -1.69 -16.00
C TYR A 47 8.18 -2.76 -16.82
N LYS A 48 7.41 -2.36 -17.84
CA LYS A 48 6.69 -3.28 -18.73
C LYS A 48 7.65 -4.21 -19.46
N TYR A 49 8.67 -3.66 -20.12
CA TYR A 49 9.73 -4.42 -20.78
C TYR A 49 10.40 -5.41 -19.82
N SER A 50 10.71 -4.96 -18.61
CA SER A 50 11.39 -5.76 -17.58
C SER A 50 10.53 -6.92 -17.08
N ARG A 51 9.22 -6.71 -16.89
CA ARG A 51 8.24 -7.76 -16.57
C ARG A 51 8.10 -8.75 -17.72
N GLU A 52 7.91 -8.27 -18.94
CA GLU A 52 7.72 -9.10 -20.14
C GLU A 52 8.95 -9.98 -20.40
N LYS A 53 10.16 -9.41 -20.40
CA LYS A 53 11.40 -10.19 -20.55
C LYS A 53 11.71 -11.10 -19.37
N SER A 54 11.29 -10.79 -18.15
CA SER A 54 11.40 -11.73 -17.03
C SER A 54 10.47 -12.93 -17.20
N LEU A 55 9.23 -12.73 -17.66
CA LEU A 55 8.27 -13.81 -17.91
C LEU A 55 8.67 -14.66 -19.13
N GLU A 56 9.18 -14.05 -20.20
CA GLU A 56 9.72 -14.73 -21.38
C GLU A 56 10.87 -15.68 -21.01
N ARG A 57 11.84 -15.20 -20.21
CA ARG A 57 13.01 -15.99 -19.74
C ARG A 57 12.67 -17.10 -18.73
N VAL A 58 11.47 -17.12 -18.15
CA VAL A 58 10.99 -18.20 -17.27
C VAL A 58 10.05 -19.17 -17.98
N ARG A 59 9.44 -18.77 -19.10
CA ARG A 59 8.60 -19.63 -19.95
C ARG A 59 9.42 -20.38 -20.99
N GLY A 60 10.33 -19.69 -21.66
CA GLY A 60 11.44 -20.36 -22.34
C GLY A 60 12.43 -20.89 -21.30
N GLN A 61 13.10 -22.02 -21.57
CA GLN A 61 14.00 -22.68 -20.62
C GLN A 61 15.32 -21.92 -20.34
N SER A 62 15.39 -20.61 -20.62
CA SER A 62 16.60 -19.78 -20.66
C SER A 62 16.95 -19.07 -19.34
N THR A 63 16.22 -19.36 -18.27
CA THR A 63 16.26 -18.66 -16.98
C THR A 63 17.66 -18.58 -16.35
N ARG A 64 18.21 -17.37 -16.20
CA ARG A 64 19.49 -17.14 -15.53
C ARG A 64 19.34 -17.08 -14.01
N PRO A 65 20.40 -17.37 -13.23
CA PRO A 65 20.43 -17.10 -11.79
C PRO A 65 20.12 -15.64 -11.42
N SER A 66 20.47 -14.67 -12.30
CA SER A 66 20.07 -13.26 -12.15
C SER A 66 18.58 -13.02 -12.33
N ASP A 67 17.91 -13.75 -13.24
CA ASP A 67 16.45 -13.67 -13.44
C ASP A 67 15.71 -14.19 -12.20
N VAL A 68 16.19 -15.28 -11.59
CA VAL A 68 15.63 -15.85 -10.35
C VAL A 68 15.76 -14.89 -9.18
N LEU A 69 16.97 -14.37 -8.93
CA LEU A 69 17.21 -13.40 -7.86
C LEU A 69 16.42 -12.10 -8.09
N ARG A 70 16.25 -11.66 -9.35
CA ARG A 70 15.41 -10.51 -9.69
C ARG A 70 13.95 -10.78 -9.36
N LEU A 71 13.39 -11.92 -9.76
CA LEU A 71 11.99 -12.27 -9.50
C LEU A 71 11.69 -12.41 -8.00
N LEU A 72 12.60 -13.06 -7.26
CA LEU A 72 12.56 -13.16 -5.79
C LEU A 72 12.56 -11.78 -5.10
N LYS A 73 13.06 -10.74 -5.78
CA LYS A 73 13.19 -9.36 -5.28
C LYS A 73 12.39 -8.33 -6.08
N GLN A 74 11.41 -8.75 -6.89
CA GLN A 74 10.47 -7.83 -7.53
C GLN A 74 9.45 -7.31 -6.50
N PRO A 75 9.19 -5.99 -6.44
CA PRO A 75 8.14 -5.48 -5.58
C PRO A 75 6.76 -5.87 -6.13
N ALA A 76 5.87 -6.28 -5.22
CA ALA A 76 4.49 -6.63 -5.48
C ALA A 76 3.54 -5.53 -5.01
N ARG A 77 2.26 -5.61 -5.42
CA ARG A 77 1.13 -4.89 -4.80
C ARG A 77 1.45 -3.43 -4.42
N ASP A 78 1.36 -3.03 -3.15
CA ASP A 78 1.55 -1.65 -2.73
C ASP A 78 3.02 -1.24 -2.56
N THR A 79 3.92 -2.20 -2.26
CA THR A 79 5.37 -2.03 -2.38
C THR A 79 5.75 -1.53 -3.77
N ARG A 80 5.14 -2.10 -4.83
CA ARG A 80 5.37 -1.68 -6.22
C ARG A 80 4.90 -0.25 -6.45
N SER A 81 3.76 0.13 -5.88
CA SER A 81 3.24 1.50 -5.95
C SER A 81 4.16 2.50 -5.22
N ALA A 82 4.72 2.12 -4.06
CA ALA A 82 5.68 2.95 -3.33
C ALA A 82 6.99 3.17 -4.12
N VAL A 83 7.57 2.09 -4.66
CA VAL A 83 8.81 2.16 -5.47
C VAL A 83 8.58 2.92 -6.77
N ARG A 84 7.47 2.67 -7.49
CA ARG A 84 7.14 3.37 -8.73
C ARG A 84 6.96 4.87 -8.54
N SER A 85 6.36 5.31 -7.42
CA SER A 85 6.30 6.73 -7.06
C SER A 85 7.69 7.35 -6.84
N ALA A 86 8.62 6.62 -6.24
CA ALA A 86 10.00 7.10 -6.05
C ALA A 86 10.76 7.18 -7.38
N ASP A 87 10.71 6.14 -8.21
CA ASP A 87 11.34 6.12 -9.55
C ASP A 87 10.75 7.22 -10.48
N TYR A 88 9.44 7.51 -10.39
CA TYR A 88 8.80 8.64 -11.07
C TYR A 88 9.38 9.98 -10.62
N LEU A 89 9.59 10.18 -9.31
CA LEU A 89 10.09 11.43 -8.75
C LEU A 89 11.54 11.68 -9.13
N GLU A 90 12.40 10.65 -9.00
CA GLU A 90 13.81 10.70 -9.38
C GLU A 90 13.97 10.98 -10.89
N ASN A 91 13.18 10.34 -11.75
CA ASN A 91 13.23 10.61 -13.20
C ASN A 91 12.61 11.97 -13.60
N THR A 92 11.61 12.47 -12.88
CA THR A 92 11.05 13.81 -13.16
C THR A 92 12.13 14.89 -12.96
N LEU A 93 12.85 14.84 -11.83
CA LEU A 93 13.88 15.81 -11.50
C LEU A 93 15.08 15.72 -12.47
N ARG A 94 15.48 14.49 -12.86
CA ARG A 94 16.48 14.27 -13.92
C ARG A 94 16.07 14.93 -15.25
N LEU A 95 14.84 14.71 -15.73
CA LEU A 95 14.37 15.30 -16.98
C LEU A 95 14.27 16.83 -16.91
N ILE A 96 13.88 17.40 -15.77
CA ILE A 96 13.86 18.87 -15.57
C ILE A 96 15.28 19.43 -15.71
N HIS A 97 16.26 18.85 -15.03
CA HIS A 97 17.66 19.26 -15.12
C HIS A 97 18.23 19.16 -16.54
N GLU A 98 17.98 18.04 -17.23
CA GLU A 98 18.38 17.83 -18.63
C GLU A 98 17.75 18.85 -19.60
N LYS A 99 16.46 19.16 -19.43
CA LYS A 99 15.72 20.13 -20.27
C LYS A 99 16.15 21.57 -20.03
N VAL A 100 16.38 21.99 -18.79
CA VAL A 100 16.83 23.36 -18.50
C VAL A 100 18.26 23.57 -19.02
N HIS A 101 19.19 22.63 -18.78
CA HIS A 101 20.56 22.75 -19.30
C HIS A 101 20.65 22.73 -20.83
N SER A 102 19.77 22.01 -21.52
CA SER A 102 19.76 21.98 -23.00
C SER A 102 19.12 23.21 -23.65
N THR A 103 18.22 23.92 -22.95
CA THR A 103 17.55 25.11 -23.49
C THR A 103 18.23 26.44 -23.12
N HIS A 104 18.71 26.61 -21.88
CA HIS A 104 19.09 27.93 -21.35
C HIS A 104 20.59 28.29 -21.47
N ARG A 105 21.43 27.44 -22.10
CA ARG A 105 22.90 27.60 -22.20
C ARG A 105 23.65 27.77 -20.86
N LEU A 106 23.01 27.52 -19.73
CA LEU A 106 23.60 27.68 -18.39
C LEU A 106 24.80 26.73 -18.17
N HIS A 107 25.85 27.25 -17.52
CA HIS A 107 27.09 26.52 -17.29
C HIS A 107 26.86 25.18 -16.54
N LYS A 108 27.49 24.12 -17.05
CA LYS A 108 27.33 22.69 -16.69
C LYS A 108 27.67 22.26 -15.23
N ARG A 109 27.73 23.15 -14.23
CA ARG A 109 28.52 22.88 -13.01
C ARG A 109 27.98 23.30 -11.63
N SER A 110 26.78 23.85 -11.47
CA SER A 110 26.41 24.46 -10.17
C SER A 110 24.93 24.62 -9.81
N LEU A 111 23.97 23.90 -10.44
CA LEU A 111 22.55 24.00 -10.11
C LEU A 111 21.90 22.61 -10.05
N ASN A 112 21.28 22.26 -8.92
CA ASN A 112 20.47 21.05 -8.81
C ASN A 112 19.12 21.26 -9.53
N ALA A 113 18.46 20.16 -9.89
CA ALA A 113 17.11 20.18 -10.47
C ALA A 113 16.08 20.97 -9.62
N THR A 114 16.30 21.02 -8.31
CA THR A 114 15.42 21.61 -7.29
C THR A 114 15.73 23.07 -6.99
N ASP A 115 16.93 23.54 -7.33
CA ASP A 115 17.31 24.96 -7.21
C ASP A 115 16.65 25.80 -8.32
N LEU A 116 15.97 25.13 -9.26
CA LEU A 116 15.25 25.65 -10.41
C LEU A 116 13.72 25.55 -10.25
N LEU A 117 13.21 25.19 -9.05
CA LEU A 117 11.81 24.88 -8.82
C LEU A 117 11.23 25.66 -7.63
N THR A 118 10.11 26.35 -7.86
CA THR A 118 9.37 26.99 -6.77
C THR A 118 8.76 25.95 -5.83
N PRO A 119 8.49 26.29 -4.54
CA PRO A 119 7.86 25.37 -3.60
C PRO A 119 6.50 24.81 -4.05
N GLU A 120 5.74 25.53 -4.88
CA GLU A 120 4.42 25.07 -5.37
C GLU A 120 4.54 24.08 -6.55
N GLU A 121 5.47 24.33 -7.49
CA GLU A 121 5.83 23.36 -8.53
C GLU A 121 6.35 22.06 -7.90
N LEU A 122 7.20 22.18 -6.88
CA LEU A 122 7.81 21.07 -6.16
C LEU A 122 6.78 20.23 -5.40
N ASN A 123 5.83 20.87 -4.69
CA ASN A 123 4.67 20.20 -4.09
C ASN A 123 3.77 19.54 -5.15
N THR A 124 3.60 20.17 -6.32
CA THR A 124 2.83 19.60 -7.42
C THR A 124 3.48 18.34 -7.98
N ILE A 125 4.81 18.31 -8.18
CA ILE A 125 5.54 17.09 -8.56
C ILE A 125 5.35 15.99 -7.51
N VAL A 126 5.55 16.30 -6.22
CA VAL A 126 5.41 15.32 -5.11
C VAL A 126 3.99 14.76 -5.01
N ARG A 127 2.96 15.57 -5.32
CA ARG A 127 1.56 15.15 -5.40
C ARG A 127 1.30 14.25 -6.62
N VAL A 128 1.69 14.69 -7.82
CA VAL A 128 1.35 14.01 -9.09
C VAL A 128 2.17 12.72 -9.31
N THR A 129 3.36 12.60 -8.71
CA THR A 129 4.14 11.34 -8.64
C THR A 129 3.58 10.33 -7.64
N GLY A 130 2.71 10.76 -6.71
CA GLY A 130 2.15 9.93 -5.63
C GLY A 130 3.02 9.86 -4.36
N CYS A 131 4.22 10.46 -4.35
CA CYS A 131 5.09 10.47 -3.18
C CYS A 131 4.47 11.17 -1.95
N ALA A 132 3.58 12.14 -2.14
CA ALA A 132 2.80 12.76 -1.06
C ALA A 132 2.09 11.72 -0.16
N ALA A 133 1.49 10.68 -0.74
CA ALA A 133 0.79 9.62 -0.02
C ALA A 133 1.74 8.63 0.71
N ARG A 134 3.04 8.65 0.38
CA ARG A 134 4.07 7.80 0.99
C ARG A 134 4.73 8.47 2.20
N VAL A 135 4.88 9.80 2.18
CA VAL A 135 5.47 10.54 3.31
C VAL A 135 4.43 11.08 4.32
N SER A 136 3.17 11.28 3.91
CA SER A 136 2.14 11.86 4.77
C SER A 136 1.88 11.04 6.04
N LYS A 137 1.62 11.71 7.17
CA LYS A 137 1.26 11.06 8.44
C LYS A 137 -0.19 10.49 8.34
N PRO A 138 -0.41 9.17 8.34
CA PRO A 138 -1.76 8.63 8.34
C PRO A 138 -2.43 8.83 9.71
N SER A 139 -3.77 8.87 9.72
CA SER A 139 -4.56 8.99 10.96
C SER A 139 -4.81 7.62 11.58
N CYS A 140 -4.61 7.51 12.90
CA CYS A 140 -4.92 6.30 13.66
C CYS A 140 -6.35 6.29 14.24
N HIS A 141 -7.03 7.44 14.24
CA HIS A 141 -8.40 7.56 14.79
C HIS A 141 -9.42 6.77 13.97
N THR A 142 -9.12 6.49 12.70
CA THR A 142 -9.95 5.73 11.77
C THR A 142 -9.50 4.27 11.61
N THR A 143 -8.52 3.80 12.40
CA THR A 143 -8.00 2.42 12.31
C THR A 143 -8.79 1.50 13.25
N PRO A 144 -9.59 0.54 12.74
CA PRO A 144 -10.39 -0.33 13.59
C PRO A 144 -9.51 -1.17 14.52
N ASN A 145 -9.93 -1.32 15.79
CA ASN A 145 -9.26 -2.16 16.78
C ASN A 145 -7.75 -1.90 16.99
N VAL A 146 -7.25 -0.70 16.66
CA VAL A 146 -5.81 -0.32 16.76
C VAL A 146 -5.21 -0.49 18.16
N ASN A 147 -6.04 -0.48 19.20
CA ASN A 147 -5.64 -0.72 20.59
C ASN A 147 -5.59 -2.22 20.97
N LYS A 148 -6.20 -3.12 20.18
CA LYS A 148 -6.27 -4.57 20.47
C LYS A 148 -5.38 -5.42 19.53
N TYR A 149 -5.26 -5.02 18.26
CA TYR A 149 -4.59 -5.77 17.19
C TYR A 149 -3.64 -4.91 16.35
N ARG A 150 -2.74 -5.54 15.59
CA ARG A 150 -1.89 -4.90 14.57
C ARG A 150 -2.63 -4.80 13.23
N THR A 151 -2.42 -3.73 12.47
CA THR A 151 -2.67 -3.71 11.02
C THR A 151 -1.78 -4.74 10.30
N ALA A 152 -2.01 -5.08 9.03
CA ALA A 152 -1.06 -5.93 8.29
C ALA A 152 0.22 -5.17 7.94
N THR A 153 0.09 -3.85 7.75
CA THR A 153 1.22 -2.92 7.49
C THR A 153 1.97 -2.47 8.77
N SER A 154 1.49 -2.83 9.96
CA SER A 154 1.90 -2.30 11.28
C SER A 154 1.94 -0.75 11.39
N VAL A 155 1.27 -0.04 10.47
CA VAL A 155 0.89 1.37 10.62
C VAL A 155 0.10 1.55 11.91
N CYS A 156 0.35 2.67 12.61
CA CYS A 156 -0.22 2.98 13.93
C CYS A 156 0.23 2.06 15.08
N ASN A 157 1.38 1.37 14.98
CA ASN A 157 2.04 0.83 16.18
C ASN A 157 2.40 1.98 17.14
N ASN A 158 3.25 2.91 16.70
CA ASN A 158 3.46 4.19 17.37
C ASN A 158 2.31 5.16 17.01
N LEU A 159 1.57 5.67 17.99
CA LEU A 159 0.42 6.55 17.74
C LEU A 159 0.84 7.99 17.40
N ASN A 160 1.96 8.46 17.95
CA ASN A 160 2.48 9.80 17.71
C ASN A 160 3.21 9.90 16.36
N TYR A 161 3.84 8.83 15.91
CA TYR A 161 4.52 8.70 14.61
C TYR A 161 4.09 7.43 13.85
N PRO A 162 2.88 7.39 13.27
CA PRO A 162 2.22 6.19 12.71
C PRO A 162 2.93 5.37 11.62
N ARG A 163 4.07 5.82 11.09
CA ARG A 163 4.90 5.05 10.14
C ARG A 163 6.15 4.43 10.76
N LEU A 164 6.48 4.72 12.02
CA LEU A 164 7.65 4.09 12.66
C LEU A 164 7.44 2.58 12.79
N GLY A 165 8.35 1.81 12.19
CA GLY A 165 8.25 0.35 12.07
C GLY A 165 7.17 -0.19 11.12
N ALA A 166 6.48 0.66 10.36
CA ALA A 166 5.50 0.23 9.37
C ALA A 166 6.16 -0.25 8.07
N SER A 167 5.47 -1.11 7.31
CA SER A 167 5.96 -1.55 6.00
C SER A 167 5.97 -0.44 4.95
N ASN A 168 6.81 -0.60 3.93
CA ASN A 168 7.03 0.36 2.85
C ASN A 168 7.54 1.73 3.32
N THR A 169 8.49 1.69 4.26
CA THR A 169 9.20 2.85 4.84
C THR A 169 10.71 2.71 4.62
N PRO A 170 11.52 3.79 4.74
CA PRO A 170 12.97 3.68 4.61
C PRO A 170 13.59 3.01 5.84
N PHE A 171 14.69 2.28 5.65
CA PHE A 171 15.51 1.82 6.78
C PHE A 171 16.06 2.99 7.60
N THR A 172 16.13 2.86 8.93
CA THR A 172 16.70 3.90 9.80
C THR A 172 18.23 3.92 9.75
N ARG A 173 18.83 5.08 10.04
CA ARG A 173 20.28 5.33 9.96
C ARG A 173 20.84 5.68 11.33
N TRP A 174 21.55 4.73 11.95
CA TRP A 174 22.31 4.98 13.19
C TRP A 174 23.64 5.71 12.94
N LEU A 175 24.14 5.67 11.70
CA LEU A 175 25.23 6.52 11.20
C LEU A 175 24.85 7.04 9.79
N PRO A 176 25.34 8.23 9.38
CA PRO A 176 25.07 8.77 8.04
C PRO A 176 25.55 7.84 6.92
N ALA A 177 24.84 7.87 5.77
CA ALA A 177 25.28 7.16 4.58
C ALA A 177 26.56 7.76 3.97
N GLN A 178 27.36 6.93 3.31
CA GLN A 178 28.51 7.32 2.49
C GLN A 178 28.27 6.84 1.05
N TYR A 179 28.43 7.75 0.09
CA TYR A 179 28.24 7.55 -1.34
C TYR A 179 29.36 8.29 -2.10
N ASP A 180 29.70 7.84 -3.31
CA ASP A 180 30.82 8.37 -4.12
C ASP A 180 30.62 9.86 -4.46
N ASP A 181 29.39 10.23 -4.85
CA ASP A 181 28.95 11.61 -5.12
C ASP A 181 28.45 12.35 -3.86
N GLY A 182 28.46 11.67 -2.71
CA GLY A 182 27.90 12.17 -1.45
C GLY A 182 26.37 12.08 -1.34
N VAL A 183 25.63 11.69 -2.38
CA VAL A 183 24.15 11.73 -2.44
C VAL A 183 23.53 10.36 -2.74
N SER A 184 23.90 9.70 -3.84
CA SER A 184 23.19 8.51 -4.34
C SER A 184 24.04 7.46 -5.05
N GLN A 185 25.23 7.77 -5.60
CA GLN A 185 26.10 6.81 -6.29
C GLN A 185 26.81 5.84 -5.30
N PRO A 186 26.69 4.51 -5.47
CA PRO A 186 27.30 3.50 -4.60
C PRO A 186 28.81 3.69 -4.37
N ASN A 187 29.32 3.25 -3.22
CA ASN A 187 30.75 3.34 -2.94
C ASN A 187 31.58 2.50 -3.94
N GLY A 188 32.49 3.16 -4.67
CA GLY A 188 33.26 2.56 -5.77
C GLY A 188 32.51 2.48 -7.11
N TRP A 189 31.55 3.37 -7.35
CA TRP A 189 30.84 3.60 -8.61
C TRP A 189 31.73 4.31 -9.65
N ASP A 190 32.56 5.27 -9.23
CA ASP A 190 33.75 5.64 -9.98
C ASP A 190 34.89 4.64 -9.70
N ARG A 191 35.78 4.46 -10.69
CA ARG A 191 36.97 3.59 -10.58
C ARG A 191 38.21 4.35 -10.10
N ASN A 192 38.12 5.66 -9.87
CA ASN A 192 39.23 6.53 -9.45
C ASN A 192 39.05 7.12 -8.03
N THR A 193 37.81 7.21 -7.53
CA THR A 193 37.47 7.63 -6.15
C THR A 193 38.18 6.79 -5.09
N ARG A 194 38.98 7.46 -4.26
CA ARG A 194 39.75 6.86 -3.17
C ARG A 194 39.07 7.02 -1.82
N PHE A 195 38.90 5.92 -1.11
CA PHE A 195 38.42 5.86 0.27
C PHE A 195 39.62 5.75 1.21
N ASN A 196 39.78 6.71 2.13
CA ASN A 196 40.92 6.78 3.05
C ASN A 196 42.29 6.62 2.32
N ASN A 197 42.44 7.27 1.16
CA ASN A 197 43.57 7.22 0.22
C ASN A 197 43.77 5.92 -0.60
N PHE A 198 42.98 4.87 -0.38
CA PHE A 198 43.04 3.60 -1.14
C PHE A 198 41.84 3.42 -2.06
N MET A 199 41.98 2.57 -3.08
CA MET A 199 40.82 2.07 -3.84
C MET A 199 40.09 0.99 -3.04
N LEU A 200 38.77 0.86 -3.21
CA LEU A 200 38.03 -0.29 -2.67
C LEU A 200 38.29 -1.53 -3.54
N PRO A 201 38.55 -2.72 -2.95
CA PRO A 201 38.80 -3.93 -3.73
C PRO A 201 37.54 -4.41 -4.46
N LEU A 202 37.75 -5.18 -5.54
CA LEU A 202 36.66 -5.91 -6.19
C LEU A 202 36.09 -6.94 -5.21
N VAL A 203 34.79 -6.88 -4.94
CA VAL A 203 34.13 -7.76 -3.94
C VAL A 203 34.30 -9.25 -4.27
N ARG A 204 34.45 -9.60 -5.55
CA ARG A 204 34.75 -10.96 -6.02
C ARG A 204 36.19 -11.39 -5.73
N ASP A 205 37.16 -10.48 -5.75
CA ASP A 205 38.53 -10.80 -5.29
C ASP A 205 38.56 -11.01 -3.78
N VAL A 206 37.81 -10.21 -3.00
CA VAL A 206 37.63 -10.46 -1.57
C VAL A 206 36.96 -11.82 -1.31
N SER A 207 35.92 -12.16 -2.07
CA SER A 207 35.26 -13.48 -1.99
C SER A 207 36.24 -14.64 -2.30
N ASN A 208 37.02 -14.53 -3.37
CA ASN A 208 38.00 -15.54 -3.77
C ASN A 208 39.17 -15.66 -2.77
N ARG A 209 39.68 -14.53 -2.24
CA ARG A 209 40.89 -14.51 -1.40
C ARG A 209 40.63 -14.59 0.11
N ILE A 210 39.38 -14.40 0.56
CA ILE A 210 38.96 -14.50 1.97
C ILE A 210 37.91 -15.59 2.22
N LEU A 211 36.78 -15.57 1.49
CA LEU A 211 35.59 -16.35 1.84
C LEU A 211 35.62 -17.82 1.39
N ALA A 212 36.54 -18.18 0.49
CA ALA A 212 36.53 -19.47 -0.19
C ALA A 212 36.67 -20.67 0.75
N THR A 213 35.84 -21.69 0.56
CA THR A 213 35.81 -22.90 1.39
C THR A 213 35.33 -24.08 0.56
N ASN A 214 36.17 -25.11 0.45
CA ASN A 214 35.77 -26.41 -0.11
C ASN A 214 34.76 -27.06 0.86
N ASP A 215 33.68 -27.66 0.35
CA ASP A 215 32.66 -28.35 1.15
C ASP A 215 33.28 -29.43 2.08
N ALA A 216 34.43 -30.00 1.73
CA ALA A 216 35.17 -30.95 2.58
C ALA A 216 35.88 -30.33 3.81
N GLY A 217 36.04 -28.99 3.84
CA GLY A 217 36.57 -28.23 4.99
C GLY A 217 35.47 -27.61 5.86
N VAL A 218 34.21 -28.02 5.70
CA VAL A 218 33.09 -27.43 6.44
C VAL A 218 32.99 -28.01 7.85
N GLU A 219 33.35 -27.19 8.82
CA GLU A 219 33.19 -27.49 10.24
C GLU A 219 31.71 -27.41 10.66
N SER A 220 31.27 -28.37 11.49
CA SER A 220 29.90 -28.44 12.00
C SER A 220 29.82 -27.96 13.45
N ASP A 221 28.69 -27.36 13.81
CA ASP A 221 28.44 -26.84 15.15
C ASP A 221 28.16 -27.97 16.15
N HIS A 222 28.96 -28.06 17.21
CA HIS A 222 28.83 -29.11 18.24
C HIS A 222 27.80 -28.79 19.33
N GLU A 223 27.23 -27.57 19.36
CA GLU A 223 26.21 -27.19 20.34
C GLU A 223 24.83 -26.95 19.71
N LEU A 224 24.78 -26.51 18.45
CA LEU A 224 23.56 -26.01 17.79
C LEU A 224 23.14 -26.83 16.56
N THR A 225 21.84 -27.01 16.41
CA THR A 225 21.21 -27.70 15.27
C THR A 225 21.03 -26.76 14.08
N HIS A 226 20.86 -27.34 12.89
CA HIS A 226 20.64 -26.58 11.66
C HIS A 226 19.35 -25.74 11.67
N MET A 227 18.42 -26.04 12.59
CA MET A 227 17.25 -25.21 12.91
C MET A 227 17.66 -23.79 13.34
N VAL A 228 18.80 -23.58 14.02
CA VAL A 228 19.23 -22.23 14.42
C VAL A 228 19.51 -21.34 13.20
N THR A 229 20.10 -21.91 12.14
CA THR A 229 20.38 -21.17 10.90
C THR A 229 19.09 -20.78 10.17
N PHE A 230 18.17 -21.73 9.99
CA PHE A 230 16.92 -21.47 9.28
C PHE A 230 15.90 -20.67 10.10
N PHE A 231 15.96 -20.71 11.43
CA PHE A 231 15.20 -19.79 12.28
C PHE A 231 15.79 -18.37 12.24
N GLY A 232 17.11 -18.23 12.04
CA GLY A 232 17.73 -16.95 11.68
C GLY A 232 17.16 -16.37 10.37
N GLN A 233 17.07 -17.17 9.31
CA GLN A 233 16.43 -16.78 8.05
C GLN A 233 14.94 -16.44 8.24
N TRP A 234 14.20 -17.27 8.97
CA TRP A 234 12.79 -17.04 9.32
C TRP A 234 12.56 -15.68 9.99
N ASN A 235 13.44 -15.31 10.91
CA ASN A 235 13.41 -14.03 11.63
C ASN A 235 13.81 -12.85 10.73
N ASP A 236 14.77 -13.01 9.81
CA ASP A 236 15.08 -11.98 8.81
C ASP A 236 13.88 -11.74 7.90
N HIS A 237 13.17 -12.82 7.54
CA HIS A 237 12.01 -12.74 6.66
C HIS A 237 10.76 -12.18 7.35
N ASP A 238 10.76 -12.02 8.68
CA ASP A 238 9.77 -11.21 9.43
C ASP A 238 10.10 -9.70 9.30
N LEU A 239 11.38 -9.36 9.48
CA LEU A 239 11.83 -7.98 9.74
C LEU A 239 12.31 -7.22 8.49
N THR A 240 12.93 -7.90 7.51
CA THR A 240 13.69 -7.25 6.44
C THR A 240 13.38 -7.82 5.05
N PHE A 241 13.00 -6.94 4.12
CA PHE A 241 12.98 -7.23 2.68
C PHE A 241 13.28 -5.96 1.89
N THR A 242 14.48 -5.89 1.30
CA THR A 242 14.80 -4.89 0.27
C THR A 242 14.51 -5.47 -1.12
N PRO A 243 13.53 -4.93 -1.86
CA PRO A 243 13.34 -5.21 -3.28
C PRO A 243 14.38 -4.48 -4.14
N PHE A 244 14.59 -4.96 -5.36
CA PHE A 244 15.38 -4.25 -6.37
C PHE A 244 14.52 -3.21 -7.11
N SER A 245 15.16 -2.28 -7.82
CA SER A 245 14.45 -1.52 -8.86
C SER A 245 13.77 -2.51 -9.84
N PRO A 246 12.51 -2.30 -10.25
CA PRO A 246 11.81 -3.20 -11.17
C PRO A 246 12.39 -3.21 -12.58
N SER A 247 13.20 -2.20 -12.94
CA SER A 247 13.78 -2.09 -14.28
C SER A 247 15.04 -2.95 -14.45
N ILE A 248 15.13 -3.64 -15.58
CA ILE A 248 16.38 -4.25 -16.08
C ILE A 248 17.13 -3.37 -17.08
N ARG A 249 16.54 -2.23 -17.45
CA ARG A 249 17.13 -1.22 -18.32
C ARG A 249 17.41 0.05 -17.55
N SER A 250 18.49 0.74 -17.89
CA SER A 250 18.70 2.10 -17.41
C SER A 250 17.60 3.04 -17.88
N PHE A 251 17.15 3.92 -16.98
CA PHE A 251 16.13 4.93 -17.28
C PHE A 251 16.66 6.12 -18.11
N SER A 252 17.99 6.30 -18.18
CA SER A 252 18.63 7.40 -18.91
C SER A 252 19.12 7.00 -20.31
N ASN A 253 19.71 5.81 -20.46
CA ASN A 253 20.28 5.35 -21.74
C ASN A 253 19.78 3.98 -22.23
N GLY A 254 18.76 3.39 -21.58
CA GLY A 254 18.13 2.13 -22.03
C GLY A 254 18.99 0.86 -21.88
N LEU A 255 20.18 0.99 -21.28
CA LEU A 255 21.18 -0.07 -21.16
C LEU A 255 20.67 -1.27 -20.34
N ASP A 256 20.74 -2.47 -20.91
CA ASP A 256 20.25 -3.73 -20.34
C ASP A 256 21.30 -4.33 -19.38
N CYS A 257 21.02 -4.33 -18.07
CA CYS A 257 21.99 -4.78 -17.05
C CYS A 257 22.34 -6.27 -17.14
N ASP A 258 21.58 -7.08 -17.87
CA ASP A 258 21.89 -8.49 -18.15
C ASP A 258 22.75 -8.65 -19.43
N LYS A 259 23.23 -7.55 -20.05
CA LYS A 259 24.01 -7.54 -21.30
C LYS A 259 25.25 -6.63 -21.32
N SER A 260 25.36 -5.63 -20.44
CA SER A 260 26.55 -4.77 -20.33
C SER A 260 27.05 -4.71 -18.89
N CYS A 261 28.36 -4.53 -18.74
CA CYS A 261 29.07 -4.34 -17.47
C CYS A 261 29.34 -2.87 -17.14
N GLU A 262 28.75 -1.95 -17.89
CA GLU A 262 28.71 -0.52 -17.57
C GLU A 262 27.89 -0.23 -16.29
N ARG A 263 28.09 0.98 -15.75
CA ARG A 263 27.41 1.48 -14.55
C ARG A 263 26.44 2.58 -14.97
N SER A 264 25.14 2.30 -14.87
CA SER A 264 24.04 3.21 -15.28
C SER A 264 22.79 2.80 -14.52
N GLU A 265 22.15 3.68 -13.74
CA GLU A 265 21.05 3.36 -12.81
C GLU A 265 19.91 2.58 -13.51
N PRO A 266 19.54 1.35 -13.08
CA PRO A 266 19.86 0.70 -11.81
C PRO A 266 20.95 -0.41 -11.88
N CYS A 267 21.78 -0.45 -12.92
CA CYS A 267 22.86 -1.42 -13.11
C CYS A 267 24.10 -1.06 -12.25
N PHE A 268 24.49 -1.92 -11.31
CA PHE A 268 25.74 -1.79 -10.51
C PHE A 268 26.55 -3.10 -10.48
N PRO A 269 27.04 -3.57 -11.65
CA PRO A 269 27.64 -4.90 -11.82
C PRO A 269 28.94 -5.12 -11.02
N ILE A 270 29.17 -6.38 -10.63
CA ILE A 270 30.40 -6.84 -9.97
C ILE A 270 31.39 -7.30 -11.04
N GLN A 271 32.47 -6.55 -11.26
CA GLN A 271 33.53 -6.93 -12.20
C GLN A 271 34.24 -8.21 -11.74
N ILE A 272 34.55 -9.11 -12.68
CA ILE A 272 35.37 -10.29 -12.43
C ILE A 272 36.86 -9.89 -12.30
N PRO A 273 37.59 -10.35 -11.26
CA PRO A 273 39.03 -10.08 -11.14
C PRO A 273 39.85 -10.85 -12.18
N PRO A 274 41.07 -10.39 -12.53
CA PRO A 274 41.99 -11.17 -13.35
C PRO A 274 42.27 -12.54 -12.73
N ARG A 275 42.27 -13.60 -13.55
CA ARG A 275 42.49 -15.00 -13.15
C ARG A 275 41.44 -15.57 -12.15
N ASP A 276 40.18 -15.12 -12.21
CA ASP A 276 39.09 -15.85 -11.54
C ASP A 276 39.01 -17.29 -12.05
N GLN A 277 38.85 -18.26 -11.14
CA GLN A 277 38.92 -19.69 -11.46
C GLN A 277 37.64 -20.24 -12.11
N ARG A 278 36.52 -19.51 -12.03
CA ARG A 278 35.20 -19.96 -12.51
C ARG A 278 34.63 -19.07 -13.61
N LEU A 279 34.88 -17.77 -13.55
CA LEU A 279 34.21 -16.78 -14.39
C LEU A 279 35.17 -16.22 -15.46
N PRO A 280 34.71 -16.05 -16.72
CA PRO A 280 35.56 -15.54 -17.79
C PRO A 280 36.06 -14.13 -17.46
N THR A 281 37.29 -13.81 -17.83
CA THR A 281 37.92 -12.53 -17.48
C THR A 281 38.03 -11.61 -18.70
N GLY A 282 37.49 -10.40 -18.60
CA GLY A 282 37.52 -9.39 -19.66
C GLY A 282 36.80 -8.11 -19.21
N PRO A 283 36.89 -7.01 -20.00
CA PRO A 283 36.20 -5.76 -19.69
C PRO A 283 34.68 -5.97 -19.59
N ASP A 284 34.11 -6.71 -20.54
CA ASP A 284 32.68 -7.01 -20.67
C ASP A 284 32.21 -8.21 -19.84
N SER A 285 32.99 -8.61 -18.82
CA SER A 285 32.65 -9.71 -17.92
C SER A 285 32.42 -9.27 -16.48
N CYS A 286 31.23 -9.57 -15.98
CA CYS A 286 30.75 -9.22 -14.65
C CYS A 286 29.62 -10.16 -14.19
N ILE A 287 29.36 -10.18 -12.88
CA ILE A 287 28.09 -10.66 -12.34
C ILE A 287 27.09 -9.49 -12.38
N PRO A 288 25.93 -9.63 -13.06
CA PRO A 288 24.93 -8.56 -13.13
C PRO A 288 24.25 -8.35 -11.78
N VAL A 289 24.15 -7.10 -11.34
CA VAL A 289 23.52 -6.72 -10.07
C VAL A 289 22.67 -5.47 -10.27
N PHE A 290 21.41 -5.55 -9.84
CA PHE A 290 20.46 -4.43 -9.81
C PHE A 290 20.52 -3.74 -8.45
N ARG A 291 20.47 -2.41 -8.44
CA ARG A 291 20.40 -1.60 -7.22
C ARG A 291 19.09 -1.79 -6.45
N SER A 292 19.15 -1.52 -5.15
CA SER A 292 17.98 -1.53 -4.26
C SER A 292 17.04 -0.38 -4.59
N ALA A 293 15.73 -0.64 -4.46
CA ALA A 293 14.69 0.34 -4.73
C ALA A 293 14.75 1.56 -3.79
N PRO A 294 14.59 2.79 -4.30
CA PRO A 294 14.63 4.02 -3.50
C PRO A 294 13.33 4.27 -2.71
N VAL A 295 13.38 5.26 -1.82
CA VAL A 295 12.21 5.84 -1.15
C VAL A 295 12.07 7.32 -1.51
N CYS A 296 10.83 7.75 -1.77
CA CYS A 296 10.43 9.16 -1.97
C CYS A 296 11.08 10.10 -0.94
N GLY A 297 11.69 11.19 -1.40
CA GLY A 297 12.26 12.21 -0.51
C GLY A 297 13.68 11.91 -0.02
N THR A 298 14.42 11.11 -0.78
CA THR A 298 15.82 10.75 -0.53
C THR A 298 16.62 10.72 -1.84
N GLY A 299 17.95 10.85 -1.75
CA GLY A 299 18.82 11.04 -2.92
C GLY A 299 18.50 12.35 -3.64
N GLU A 300 18.52 12.33 -4.97
CA GLU A 300 18.19 13.49 -5.81
C GLU A 300 16.78 14.05 -5.54
N SER A 301 15.87 13.23 -4.96
CA SER A 301 14.50 13.64 -4.62
C SER A 301 14.33 14.32 -3.25
N ALA A 302 15.41 14.54 -2.50
CA ALA A 302 15.33 14.91 -1.08
C ALA A 302 14.94 16.35 -0.79
N PHE A 303 15.35 17.30 -1.63
CA PHE A 303 15.11 18.74 -1.45
C PHE A 303 13.61 19.08 -1.40
N ASN A 304 12.77 18.22 -1.99
CA ASN A 304 11.32 18.36 -2.13
C ASN A 304 10.52 18.33 -0.81
N PHE A 305 11.18 18.14 0.35
CA PHE A 305 10.53 17.97 1.65
C PHE A 305 11.04 18.95 2.71
N GLY A 306 11.40 20.17 2.30
CA GLY A 306 11.64 21.30 3.21
C GLY A 306 12.84 21.14 4.13
N GLY A 307 13.95 20.59 3.63
CA GLY A 307 15.15 20.39 4.43
C GLY A 307 16.40 20.06 3.61
N VAL A 308 17.53 19.97 4.31
CA VAL A 308 18.86 19.67 3.75
C VAL A 308 18.84 18.37 2.94
N ALA A 309 19.62 18.33 1.85
CA ALA A 309 19.82 17.16 0.99
C ALA A 309 20.01 15.86 1.78
N LYS A 310 19.04 14.95 1.67
CA LYS A 310 19.05 13.62 2.31
C LYS A 310 19.61 12.61 1.32
N LYS A 311 20.61 11.85 1.73
CA LYS A 311 21.22 10.79 0.91
C LYS A 311 20.20 9.69 0.59
N ARG A 312 20.41 8.94 -0.50
CA ARG A 312 19.47 7.92 -0.99
C ARG A 312 19.23 6.83 0.06
N GLU A 313 17.96 6.59 0.40
CA GLU A 313 17.56 5.50 1.28
C GLU A 313 16.83 4.40 0.53
N GLN A 314 16.94 3.19 1.08
CA GLN A 314 16.36 1.98 0.53
C GLN A 314 15.10 1.59 1.31
N ILE A 315 14.12 1.05 0.60
CA ILE A 315 12.83 0.67 1.21
C ILE A 315 12.94 -0.66 1.98
N ASN A 316 12.33 -0.72 3.16
CA ASN A 316 11.92 -1.97 3.78
C ASN A 316 10.46 -2.25 3.40
N ALA A 317 10.21 -3.34 2.70
CA ALA A 317 8.87 -3.74 2.29
C ALA A 317 8.12 -4.55 3.37
N LEU A 318 8.78 -4.89 4.48
CA LEU A 318 8.19 -5.56 5.65
C LEU A 318 8.00 -4.60 6.83
N THR A 319 7.21 -5.03 7.82
CA THR A 319 7.14 -4.38 9.13
C THR A 319 8.48 -4.51 9.87
N ALA A 320 8.71 -3.69 10.89
CA ALA A 320 9.93 -3.78 11.72
C ALA A 320 9.74 -4.61 13.00
N PHE A 321 8.62 -5.33 13.13
CA PHE A 321 8.23 -6.02 14.35
C PHE A 321 8.27 -7.53 14.15
N LEU A 322 8.49 -8.26 15.25
CA LEU A 322 8.21 -9.70 15.28
C LEU A 322 6.69 -9.88 15.37
N ASP A 323 6.01 -9.79 14.22
CA ASP A 323 4.55 -9.92 14.10
C ASP A 323 4.08 -11.04 13.13
N LEU A 324 5.03 -11.85 12.67
CA LEU A 324 4.88 -12.92 11.67
C LEU A 324 4.38 -12.42 10.31
N GLY A 325 4.97 -11.34 9.81
CA GLY A 325 4.77 -10.82 8.47
C GLY A 325 5.06 -11.87 7.37
N GLN A 326 5.95 -12.83 7.62
CA GLN A 326 6.23 -13.95 6.70
C GLN A 326 5.14 -15.04 6.67
N VAL A 327 4.23 -15.06 7.65
CA VAL A 327 3.00 -15.87 7.66
C VAL A 327 1.80 -15.06 7.15
N TYR A 328 1.63 -13.82 7.65
CA TYR A 328 0.40 -13.04 7.50
C TYR A 328 0.44 -11.99 6.39
N GLY A 329 1.63 -11.61 5.90
CA GLY A 329 1.82 -10.57 4.90
C GLY A 329 1.95 -9.17 5.52
N SER A 330 2.96 -8.41 5.07
CA SER A 330 3.18 -7.01 5.47
C SER A 330 2.33 -5.97 4.70
N GLU A 331 1.29 -6.42 3.99
CA GLU A 331 0.37 -5.56 3.24
C GLU A 331 -1.06 -6.08 3.37
N GLU A 332 -2.04 -5.18 3.56
CA GLU A 332 -3.46 -5.54 3.78
C GLU A 332 -4.02 -6.42 2.63
N GLY A 333 -3.62 -6.14 1.38
CA GLY A 333 -4.05 -6.92 0.22
C GLY A 333 -3.45 -8.33 0.15
N LEU A 334 -2.24 -8.55 0.68
CA LEU A 334 -1.65 -9.88 0.79
C LEU A 334 -2.24 -10.64 1.97
N ALA A 335 -2.41 -9.97 3.12
CA ALA A 335 -3.05 -10.54 4.30
C ALA A 335 -4.49 -11.00 4.04
N ARG A 336 -5.26 -10.23 3.26
CA ARG A 336 -6.58 -10.64 2.78
C ARG A 336 -6.51 -11.87 1.87
N ASP A 337 -5.61 -11.87 0.88
CA ASP A 337 -5.50 -12.97 -0.09
C ASP A 337 -5.01 -14.29 0.53
N LEU A 338 -4.32 -14.24 1.67
CA LEU A 338 -3.87 -15.42 2.42
C LEU A 338 -4.96 -16.03 3.32
N ARG A 339 -6.03 -15.28 3.64
CA ARG A 339 -7.14 -15.74 4.49
C ARG A 339 -8.15 -16.58 3.70
N ASP A 340 -8.71 -17.58 4.35
CA ASP A 340 -9.81 -18.36 3.79
C ASP A 340 -11.14 -17.68 4.12
N LEU A 341 -11.55 -16.78 3.23
CA LEU A 341 -12.79 -16.02 3.33
C LEU A 341 -14.02 -16.80 2.83
N THR A 342 -13.90 -18.13 2.62
CA THR A 342 -15.03 -18.99 2.20
C THR A 342 -15.82 -19.58 3.37
N ASN A 343 -15.36 -19.36 4.60
CA ASN A 343 -16.01 -19.79 5.83
C ASN A 343 -15.71 -18.79 6.97
N ASP A 344 -16.41 -18.95 8.09
CA ASP A 344 -16.29 -18.08 9.26
C ASP A 344 -15.24 -18.57 10.29
N GLY A 345 -14.38 -19.54 9.91
CA GLY A 345 -13.44 -20.18 10.81
C GLY A 345 -12.20 -19.36 11.19
N GLY A 346 -12.02 -18.16 10.63
CA GLY A 346 -10.83 -17.31 10.87
C GLY A 346 -9.51 -17.88 10.32
N LEU A 347 -9.60 -18.75 9.30
CA LEU A 347 -8.49 -19.58 8.82
C LEU A 347 -7.59 -18.87 7.80
N LEU A 348 -6.36 -19.37 7.66
CA LEU A 348 -5.51 -19.17 6.49
C LEU A 348 -5.82 -20.23 5.42
N ARG A 349 -5.74 -19.83 4.15
CA ARG A 349 -5.89 -20.72 2.99
C ARG A 349 -4.84 -21.85 3.02
N VAL A 350 -5.25 -22.97 2.44
CA VAL A 350 -4.45 -24.19 2.30
C VAL A 350 -4.41 -24.63 0.84
N ASN A 351 -3.50 -25.54 0.51
CA ASN A 351 -3.50 -26.21 -0.79
C ASN A 351 -4.80 -27.02 -0.98
N LYS A 352 -5.31 -27.07 -2.22
CA LYS A 352 -6.49 -27.86 -2.60
C LYS A 352 -6.18 -29.04 -3.52
N GLU A 353 -4.95 -29.16 -4.03
CA GLU A 353 -4.51 -30.27 -4.89
C GLU A 353 -3.74 -31.34 -4.11
N PHE A 354 -2.97 -30.94 -3.09
CA PHE A 354 -2.03 -31.83 -2.41
C PHE A 354 -2.09 -31.68 -0.88
N THR A 355 -1.87 -32.79 -0.17
CA THR A 355 -1.67 -32.83 1.28
C THR A 355 -0.38 -33.58 1.62
N ASP A 356 0.22 -33.25 2.75
CA ASP A 356 1.34 -33.97 3.34
C ASP A 356 0.78 -34.89 4.42
N ASN A 357 0.61 -36.19 4.08
CA ASN A 357 0.11 -37.20 5.01
C ASN A 357 -1.20 -36.76 5.72
N GLY A 358 -2.17 -36.28 4.93
CA GLY A 358 -3.45 -35.73 5.40
C GLY A 358 -3.38 -34.33 6.04
N ARG A 359 -2.19 -33.72 6.17
CA ARG A 359 -1.99 -32.38 6.71
C ARG A 359 -1.91 -31.34 5.59
N ASN A 360 -2.34 -30.13 5.90
CA ASN A 360 -2.39 -29.02 4.95
C ASN A 360 -1.00 -28.62 4.45
N LEU A 361 -0.87 -28.36 3.15
CA LEU A 361 0.24 -27.61 2.55
C LEU A 361 -0.17 -26.15 2.32
N LEU A 362 0.80 -25.29 2.03
CA LEU A 362 0.55 -23.89 1.64
C LEU A 362 -0.23 -23.81 0.31
N PRO A 363 -1.04 -22.76 0.08
CA PRO A 363 -1.66 -22.53 -1.22
C PRO A 363 -0.60 -22.24 -2.29
N PHE A 364 -0.87 -22.56 -3.55
CA PHE A 364 0.00 -22.17 -4.66
C PHE A 364 -0.21 -20.71 -5.09
N THR A 365 0.84 -20.10 -5.65
CA THR A 365 0.75 -18.79 -6.29
C THR A 365 -0.02 -18.85 -7.61
N LYS A 366 -0.77 -17.79 -7.93
CA LYS A 366 -1.45 -17.60 -9.23
C LYS A 366 -0.55 -17.04 -10.33
N VAL A 367 0.72 -16.73 -10.04
CA VAL A 367 1.60 -16.01 -10.97
C VAL A 367 2.05 -16.92 -12.12
N MET A 368 1.76 -16.53 -13.36
CA MET A 368 1.97 -17.30 -14.60
C MET A 368 3.45 -17.38 -15.08
N GLY A 369 4.39 -17.52 -14.15
CA GLY A 369 5.83 -17.68 -14.41
C GLY A 369 6.39 -18.70 -13.43
N ASN A 370 6.42 -19.97 -13.81
CA ASN A 370 6.67 -21.04 -12.86
C ASN A 370 8.17 -21.28 -12.65
N MET A 371 8.82 -20.40 -11.85
CA MET A 371 10.22 -20.58 -11.44
C MET A 371 10.46 -21.83 -10.57
N CYS A 372 9.38 -22.47 -10.10
CA CYS A 372 9.39 -23.75 -9.40
C CYS A 372 9.09 -24.95 -10.31
N ALA A 373 8.76 -24.74 -11.60
CA ALA A 373 8.73 -25.79 -12.62
C ALA A 373 10.17 -26.25 -12.89
N THR A 374 10.55 -27.28 -12.16
CA THR A 374 11.92 -27.70 -11.97
C THR A 374 12.04 -29.22 -11.90
N ARG A 375 10.94 -29.93 -11.59
CA ARG A 375 10.93 -31.36 -11.34
C ARG A 375 11.39 -32.14 -12.54
N GLN A 376 10.78 -31.92 -13.71
CA GLN A 376 11.10 -32.63 -14.96
C GLN A 376 12.60 -32.53 -15.30
N ARG A 377 13.18 -31.34 -15.07
CA ARG A 377 14.61 -31.05 -15.26
C ARG A 377 15.52 -31.65 -14.18
N VAL A 378 15.08 -31.76 -12.92
CA VAL A 378 15.88 -32.40 -11.85
C VAL A 378 15.85 -33.91 -11.95
N THR A 379 14.68 -34.50 -12.22
CA THR A 379 14.49 -35.95 -12.25
C THR A 379 14.78 -36.57 -13.62
N ASN A 380 15.00 -35.75 -14.64
CA ASN A 380 15.16 -36.17 -16.05
C ASN A 380 13.98 -37.03 -16.55
N ASP A 381 12.76 -36.64 -16.14
CA ASP A 381 11.50 -37.29 -16.49
C ASP A 381 10.54 -36.24 -17.04
N THR A 382 10.28 -36.29 -18.35
CA THR A 382 9.37 -35.36 -19.04
C THR A 382 7.89 -35.53 -18.66
N ASN A 383 7.52 -36.65 -18.03
CA ASN A 383 6.15 -36.95 -17.62
C ASN A 383 5.84 -36.50 -16.19
N ALA A 384 6.85 -36.08 -15.43
CA ALA A 384 6.68 -35.64 -14.05
C ALA A 384 5.74 -34.43 -13.96
N LYS A 385 4.66 -34.52 -13.17
CA LYS A 385 3.81 -33.35 -12.86
C LYS A 385 4.64 -32.30 -12.12
N GLU A 386 4.77 -31.12 -12.75
CA GLU A 386 5.39 -29.94 -12.16
C GLU A 386 4.52 -29.32 -11.06
N VAL A 387 5.17 -28.53 -10.19
CA VAL A 387 4.54 -27.93 -9.00
C VAL A 387 4.78 -26.42 -9.03
N PRO A 388 3.73 -25.58 -8.93
CA PRO A 388 3.90 -24.14 -8.76
C PRO A 388 4.61 -23.78 -7.46
N CYS A 389 5.17 -22.58 -7.39
CA CYS A 389 5.62 -22.03 -6.11
C CYS A 389 4.45 -21.87 -5.14
N PHE A 390 4.72 -22.03 -3.85
CA PHE A 390 3.77 -21.75 -2.78
C PHE A 390 3.51 -20.23 -2.62
N MET A 391 2.62 -19.89 -1.69
CA MET A 391 2.22 -18.54 -1.35
C MET A 391 2.08 -18.42 0.16
N ALA A 392 2.78 -17.45 0.75
CA ALA A 392 2.77 -17.10 2.17
C ALA A 392 2.87 -15.57 2.33
N GLY A 393 3.12 -15.09 3.55
CA GLY A 393 3.25 -13.66 3.86
C GLY A 393 4.49 -12.98 3.28
N ASP A 394 5.59 -13.74 3.09
CA ASP A 394 6.80 -13.28 2.42
C ASP A 394 7.02 -14.02 1.09
N VAL A 395 7.57 -13.31 0.09
CA VAL A 395 7.75 -13.82 -1.28
C VAL A 395 8.91 -14.81 -1.45
N ARG A 396 9.75 -14.97 -0.43
CA ARG A 396 10.91 -15.89 -0.42
C ARG A 396 10.57 -17.28 0.12
N VAL A 397 9.29 -17.58 0.36
CA VAL A 397 8.83 -18.87 0.92
C VAL A 397 9.35 -20.12 0.17
N ASP A 398 9.51 -20.06 -1.16
CA ASP A 398 10.07 -21.15 -1.99
C ASP A 398 11.58 -21.05 -2.22
N GLU A 399 12.28 -20.10 -1.60
CA GLU A 399 13.73 -19.92 -1.79
C GLU A 399 14.47 -21.23 -1.52
N ASN A 400 14.14 -21.94 -0.44
CA ASN A 400 14.61 -23.29 -0.15
C ASN A 400 13.57 -24.09 0.65
N ILE A 401 13.57 -25.42 0.47
CA ILE A 401 12.55 -26.33 1.05
C ILE A 401 12.55 -26.39 2.60
N ALA A 402 13.64 -26.01 3.27
CA ALA A 402 13.68 -25.93 4.73
C ALA A 402 12.87 -24.72 5.23
N LEU A 403 13.07 -23.55 4.65
CA LEU A 403 12.25 -22.36 4.90
C LEU A 403 10.77 -22.63 4.57
N THR A 404 10.47 -23.22 3.42
CA THR A 404 9.09 -23.60 3.02
C THR A 404 8.41 -24.53 4.04
N SER A 405 9.18 -25.43 4.65
CA SER A 405 8.71 -26.32 5.71
C SER A 405 8.31 -25.57 6.99
N ILE A 406 9.08 -24.54 7.37
CA ILE A 406 8.77 -23.68 8.52
C ILE A 406 7.50 -22.84 8.25
N HIS A 407 7.39 -22.19 7.08
CA HIS A 407 6.15 -21.48 6.70
C HIS A 407 4.92 -22.40 6.76
N THR A 408 5.05 -23.64 6.26
CA THR A 408 3.97 -24.64 6.30
C THR A 408 3.59 -25.00 7.75
N MET A 409 4.58 -25.19 8.62
CA MET A 409 4.36 -25.50 10.04
C MET A 409 3.63 -24.37 10.79
N PHE A 410 4.03 -23.11 10.60
CA PHE A 410 3.37 -21.97 11.25
C PHE A 410 1.97 -21.67 10.66
N MET A 411 1.75 -21.87 9.35
CA MET A 411 0.39 -21.82 8.78
C MET A 411 -0.54 -22.88 9.40
N ARG A 412 -0.03 -24.10 9.63
CA ARG A 412 -0.78 -25.15 10.34
C ARG A 412 -1.11 -24.73 11.77
N GLU A 413 -0.18 -24.12 12.50
CA GLU A 413 -0.41 -23.70 13.89
C GLU A 413 -1.47 -22.60 14.00
N HIS A 414 -1.47 -21.59 13.12
CA HIS A 414 -2.58 -20.60 13.03
C HIS A 414 -3.93 -21.31 12.85
N ASN A 415 -3.99 -22.23 11.89
CA ASN A 415 -5.18 -23.01 11.59
C ASN A 415 -5.56 -24.03 12.69
N ARG A 416 -4.64 -24.37 13.60
CA ARG A 416 -4.91 -25.15 14.81
C ARG A 416 -5.50 -24.25 15.91
N LEU A 417 -4.87 -23.09 16.14
CA LEU A 417 -5.29 -22.09 17.12
C LEU A 417 -6.69 -21.54 16.83
N ALA A 418 -6.96 -21.08 15.60
CA ALA A 418 -8.26 -20.53 15.22
C ALA A 418 -9.41 -21.54 15.46
N ARG A 419 -9.21 -22.83 15.11
CA ARG A 419 -10.19 -23.90 15.39
C ARG A 419 -10.35 -24.19 16.88
N ALA A 420 -9.28 -24.10 17.67
CA ALA A 420 -9.35 -24.27 19.11
C ALA A 420 -10.05 -23.09 19.80
N LEU A 421 -9.78 -21.85 19.37
CA LEU A 421 -10.44 -20.64 19.84
C LEU A 421 -11.93 -20.64 19.50
N ARG A 422 -12.34 -21.05 18.29
CA ARG A 422 -13.77 -21.18 17.91
C ARG A 422 -14.53 -22.18 18.80
N ARG A 423 -13.87 -23.27 19.25
CA ARG A 423 -14.46 -24.23 20.19
C ARG A 423 -14.56 -23.68 21.63
N LEU A 424 -13.66 -22.77 21.99
CA LEU A 424 -13.60 -22.16 23.32
C LEU A 424 -14.58 -20.97 23.46
N ASN A 425 -14.68 -20.18 22.39
CA ASN A 425 -15.48 -18.97 22.24
C ASN A 425 -16.35 -19.09 20.97
N PRO A 426 -17.46 -19.84 20.98
CA PRO A 426 -18.33 -20.00 19.81
C PRO A 426 -18.88 -18.68 19.26
N GLN A 427 -19.02 -17.68 20.13
CA GLN A 427 -19.53 -16.33 19.83
C GLN A 427 -18.56 -15.43 19.03
N TRP A 428 -17.28 -15.82 18.90
CA TRP A 428 -16.31 -15.02 18.13
C TRP A 428 -16.54 -15.15 16.63
N ASP A 429 -16.46 -14.02 15.94
CA ASP A 429 -16.56 -13.96 14.49
C ASP A 429 -15.24 -14.33 13.79
N ALA A 430 -15.29 -14.43 12.46
CA ALA A 430 -14.14 -14.81 11.64
C ALA A 430 -12.95 -13.83 11.77
N GLU A 431 -13.22 -12.54 11.98
CA GLU A 431 -12.17 -11.53 12.17
C GLU A 431 -11.51 -11.69 13.55
N THR A 432 -12.29 -11.80 14.62
CA THR A 432 -11.77 -12.00 15.98
C THR A 432 -10.95 -13.29 16.08
N LEU A 433 -11.40 -14.38 15.45
CA LEU A 433 -10.66 -15.65 15.41
C LEU A 433 -9.35 -15.54 14.66
N TYR A 434 -9.34 -14.88 13.50
CA TYR A 434 -8.12 -14.63 12.74
C TYR A 434 -7.14 -13.74 13.54
N GLN A 435 -7.62 -12.65 14.13
CA GLN A 435 -6.76 -11.69 14.83
C GLN A 435 -6.24 -12.22 16.17
N GLU A 436 -7.03 -12.92 16.98
CA GLU A 436 -6.54 -13.53 18.23
C GLU A 436 -5.58 -14.70 17.96
N ALA A 437 -5.82 -15.52 16.92
CA ALA A 437 -4.85 -16.53 16.49
C ALA A 437 -3.54 -15.88 16.00
N ARG A 438 -3.62 -14.83 15.16
CA ARG A 438 -2.47 -14.02 14.72
C ARG A 438 -1.72 -13.37 15.90
N LYS A 439 -2.45 -12.89 16.91
CA LYS A 439 -1.89 -12.25 18.10
C LYS A 439 -1.14 -13.24 19.00
N ILE A 440 -1.69 -14.44 19.22
CA ILE A 440 -0.99 -15.54 19.90
C ILE A 440 0.27 -15.94 19.12
N MET A 441 0.17 -16.04 17.79
CA MET A 441 1.28 -16.41 16.91
C MET A 441 2.40 -15.36 16.90
N GLY A 442 2.07 -14.06 16.92
CA GLY A 442 3.03 -12.99 17.15
C GLY A 442 3.73 -13.13 18.51
N ALA A 443 2.98 -13.40 19.58
CA ALA A 443 3.56 -13.62 20.90
C ALA A 443 4.46 -14.87 20.97
N TYR A 444 4.14 -15.94 20.25
CA TYR A 444 5.02 -17.11 20.12
C TYR A 444 6.38 -16.74 19.52
N THR A 445 6.41 -16.02 18.39
CA THR A 445 7.70 -15.63 17.77
C THR A 445 8.49 -14.70 18.69
N GLN A 446 7.83 -13.75 19.36
CA GLN A 446 8.46 -12.86 20.36
C GLN A 446 9.10 -13.64 21.52
N VAL A 447 8.41 -14.67 22.04
CA VAL A 447 8.95 -15.58 23.06
C VAL A 447 10.14 -16.37 22.53
N PHE A 448 10.02 -17.07 21.39
CA PHE A 448 11.11 -17.93 20.89
C PHE A 448 12.35 -17.13 20.51
N VAL A 449 12.18 -15.96 19.89
CA VAL A 449 13.30 -15.12 19.49
C VAL A 449 14.11 -14.64 20.69
N PHE A 450 13.46 -14.14 21.75
CA PHE A 450 14.18 -13.57 22.90
C PHE A 450 14.62 -14.61 23.94
N ARG A 451 13.83 -15.66 24.15
CA ARG A 451 14.12 -16.69 25.18
C ARG A 451 15.02 -17.82 24.66
N ASP A 452 14.82 -18.25 23.42
CA ASP A 452 15.40 -19.49 22.89
C ASP A 452 16.48 -19.23 21.81
N TYR A 453 16.29 -18.22 20.95
CA TYR A 453 17.18 -17.98 19.79
C TYR A 453 18.33 -17.00 20.08
N LEU A 454 18.02 -15.76 20.48
CA LEU A 454 19.02 -14.70 20.66
C LEU A 454 20.15 -15.04 21.66
N PRO A 455 19.94 -15.79 22.76
CA PRO A 455 21.04 -16.21 23.63
C PRO A 455 22.16 -16.98 22.91
N HIS A 456 21.82 -17.78 21.89
CA HIS A 456 22.78 -18.52 21.07
C HIS A 456 23.48 -17.66 20.01
N ILE A 457 22.93 -16.48 19.69
CA ILE A 457 23.52 -15.56 18.71
C ILE A 457 24.42 -14.55 19.41
N VAL A 458 23.87 -13.74 20.32
CA VAL A 458 24.58 -12.60 20.94
C VAL A 458 25.30 -12.95 22.25
N GLY A 459 25.14 -14.18 22.75
CA GLY A 459 25.75 -14.68 23.99
C GLY A 459 25.07 -14.18 25.28
N PRO A 460 25.26 -14.90 26.40
CA PRO A 460 24.62 -14.60 27.68
C PRO A 460 24.99 -13.21 28.23
N ASP A 461 26.22 -12.74 27.97
CA ASP A 461 26.71 -11.45 28.49
C ASP A 461 25.93 -10.26 27.89
N ILE A 462 25.54 -10.35 26.61
CA ILE A 462 24.68 -9.33 25.97
C ILE A 462 23.22 -9.53 26.37
N MET A 463 22.75 -10.77 26.50
CA MET A 463 21.41 -11.03 27.03
C MET A 463 21.22 -10.42 28.42
N ALA A 464 22.18 -10.61 29.34
CA ALA A 464 22.11 -10.05 30.68
C ALA A 464 22.13 -8.52 30.71
N ARG A 465 23.04 -7.88 29.94
CA ARG A 465 23.27 -6.41 30.03
C ARG A 465 22.37 -5.54 29.15
N GLN A 466 21.73 -6.10 28.12
CA GLN A 466 21.00 -5.30 27.11
C GLN A 466 19.62 -5.88 26.74
N LEU A 467 19.48 -7.21 26.66
CA LEU A 467 18.24 -7.89 26.23
C LEU A 467 17.50 -8.64 27.35
N GLY A 468 17.80 -8.31 28.62
CA GLY A 468 17.24 -8.97 29.81
C GLY A 468 15.77 -8.63 30.04
N SER A 469 15.38 -8.42 31.29
CA SER A 469 13.99 -8.05 31.66
C SER A 469 13.45 -6.92 30.79
N TYR A 470 12.20 -7.06 30.33
CA TYR A 470 11.52 -6.04 29.53
C TYR A 470 11.22 -4.80 30.39
N PRO A 471 11.68 -3.59 30.02
CA PRO A 471 11.46 -2.39 30.82
C PRO A 471 10.12 -1.69 30.56
N GLY A 472 9.32 -2.19 29.61
CA GLY A 472 8.10 -1.54 29.12
C GLY A 472 8.22 -0.98 27.71
N TYR A 473 7.11 -0.42 27.23
CA TYR A 473 7.02 0.29 25.95
C TYR A 473 7.43 1.76 26.10
N ASP A 474 8.24 2.27 25.16
CA ASP A 474 8.56 3.70 25.02
C ASP A 474 8.25 4.18 23.60
N GLU A 475 7.28 5.08 23.49
CA GLU A 475 6.86 5.72 22.24
C GLU A 475 7.91 6.65 21.60
N LYS A 476 9.02 6.95 22.30
CA LYS A 476 10.13 7.76 21.78
C LYS A 476 11.20 6.92 21.09
N ILE A 477 11.16 5.59 21.24
CA ILE A 477 12.11 4.69 20.59
C ILE A 477 11.66 4.43 19.16
N ASP A 478 12.53 4.78 18.19
CA ASP A 478 12.40 4.33 16.81
C ASP A 478 12.67 2.80 16.73
N PRO A 479 11.63 1.99 16.40
CA PRO A 479 11.74 0.55 16.24
C PRO A 479 12.11 0.16 14.80
N SER A 480 12.21 1.11 13.86
CA SER A 480 12.43 0.81 12.45
C SER A 480 13.74 0.04 12.24
N ILE A 481 13.79 -0.84 11.23
CA ILE A 481 14.98 -1.63 10.97
C ILE A 481 16.11 -0.74 10.47
N ALA A 482 17.29 -0.87 11.07
CA ALA A 482 18.47 -0.13 10.67
C ALA A 482 19.08 -0.71 9.40
N ASN A 483 19.55 0.15 8.51
CA ASN A 483 20.10 -0.27 7.23
C ASN A 483 21.32 -1.21 7.40
N VAL A 484 22.15 -0.97 8.42
CA VAL A 484 23.27 -1.85 8.79
C VAL A 484 22.84 -3.23 9.30
N PHE A 485 21.66 -3.35 9.91
CA PHE A 485 21.14 -4.64 10.40
C PHE A 485 20.72 -5.53 9.22
N ALA A 486 19.81 -5.03 8.37
CA ALA A 486 19.26 -5.74 7.22
C ALA A 486 20.29 -6.01 6.10
N THR A 487 21.29 -5.15 5.97
CA THR A 487 22.27 -5.23 4.88
C THR A 487 23.58 -5.90 5.29
N ALA A 488 23.92 -5.92 6.58
CA ALA A 488 25.16 -6.52 7.08
C ALA A 488 24.98 -7.40 8.32
N ALA A 489 24.63 -6.83 9.48
CA ALA A 489 24.80 -7.52 10.75
C ALA A 489 23.99 -8.82 10.87
N TYR A 490 22.74 -8.83 10.42
CA TYR A 490 21.89 -10.03 10.52
C TYR A 490 22.18 -11.07 9.42
N ARG A 491 22.97 -10.70 8.40
CA ARG A 491 23.45 -11.59 7.33
C ARG A 491 24.68 -12.42 7.71
N PHE A 492 25.00 -12.52 9.01
CA PHE A 492 26.00 -13.48 9.53
C PHE A 492 25.60 -14.93 9.24
N ALA A 493 24.28 -15.22 9.28
CA ALA A 493 23.73 -16.56 9.14
C ALA A 493 24.10 -17.24 7.79
N HIS A 494 24.43 -16.47 6.75
CA HIS A 494 24.92 -16.99 5.47
C HIS A 494 26.17 -17.88 5.59
N LEU A 495 26.95 -17.75 6.66
CA LEU A 495 28.15 -18.57 6.92
C LEU A 495 27.88 -19.78 7.85
N ALA A 496 26.65 -19.90 8.35
CA ALA A 496 26.16 -20.99 9.21
C ALA A 496 25.23 -21.97 8.47
N ILE A 497 25.09 -21.82 7.15
CA ILE A 497 24.34 -22.70 6.25
C ILE A 497 25.22 -23.89 5.84
N GLN A 498 24.72 -25.11 6.03
CA GLN A 498 25.39 -26.34 5.55
C GLN A 498 25.26 -26.48 4.01
N PRO A 499 26.20 -27.16 3.33
CA PRO A 499 26.10 -27.43 1.89
C PRO A 499 24.98 -28.46 1.54
N MET A 500 24.41 -29.13 2.55
CA MET A 500 23.36 -30.14 2.43
C MET A 500 22.15 -29.79 3.31
N LEU A 501 20.93 -30.03 2.81
CA LEU A 501 19.71 -30.07 3.62
C LEU A 501 19.39 -31.52 3.97
N SER A 502 19.47 -31.85 5.26
CA SER A 502 19.28 -33.22 5.73
C SER A 502 17.82 -33.66 5.77
N ARG A 503 17.57 -34.93 5.43
CA ARG A 503 16.24 -35.54 5.50
C ARG A 503 16.29 -36.86 6.25
N LEU A 504 15.55 -36.93 7.36
CA LEU A 504 15.62 -38.06 8.29
C LEU A 504 14.33 -38.87 8.39
N ASP A 505 14.47 -40.16 8.67
CA ASP A 505 13.36 -41.08 8.96
C ASP A 505 12.80 -40.84 10.38
N SER A 506 11.80 -41.62 10.79
CA SER A 506 11.22 -41.58 12.13
C SER A 506 12.21 -41.93 13.26
N ASN A 507 13.34 -42.56 12.95
CA ASN A 507 14.40 -42.95 13.88
C ASN A 507 15.56 -41.95 13.90
N TYR A 508 15.42 -40.78 13.26
CA TYR A 508 16.48 -39.77 13.08
C TYR A 508 17.71 -40.28 12.30
N ARG A 509 17.54 -41.32 11.49
CA ARG A 509 18.54 -41.84 10.54
C ARG A 509 18.33 -41.24 9.16
N GLU A 510 19.31 -41.40 8.28
CA GLU A 510 19.22 -40.93 6.89
C GLU A 510 18.02 -41.58 6.17
N ASN A 511 17.16 -40.78 5.53
CA ASN A 511 15.93 -41.29 4.94
C ASN A 511 16.20 -42.00 3.60
N ALA A 512 16.14 -43.33 3.59
CA ALA A 512 16.45 -44.15 2.42
C ALA A 512 15.58 -43.86 1.18
N ASN A 513 14.32 -43.45 1.37
CA ASN A 513 13.42 -43.11 0.27
C ASN A 513 13.62 -41.68 -0.23
N PHE A 514 13.99 -40.77 0.69
CA PHE A 514 14.09 -39.33 0.44
C PHE A 514 15.41 -38.77 0.98
N PRO A 515 16.57 -39.14 0.39
CA PRO A 515 17.89 -38.82 0.94
C PRO A 515 18.18 -37.31 0.97
N SER A 516 19.15 -36.91 1.80
CA SER A 516 19.59 -35.52 1.96
C SER A 516 19.97 -34.85 0.64
N VAL A 517 19.62 -33.57 0.48
CA VAL A 517 19.70 -32.84 -0.80
C VAL A 517 20.80 -31.79 -0.75
N PRO A 518 21.74 -31.73 -1.73
CA PRO A 518 22.66 -30.60 -1.84
C PRO A 518 21.90 -29.29 -1.98
N LEU A 519 22.29 -28.25 -1.24
CA LEU A 519 21.55 -26.99 -1.13
C LEU A 519 21.26 -26.36 -2.50
N PHE A 520 22.23 -26.40 -3.42
CA PHE A 520 22.08 -25.88 -4.79
C PHE A 520 21.04 -26.65 -5.65
N LYS A 521 20.61 -27.85 -5.23
CA LYS A 521 19.52 -28.66 -5.80
C LYS A 521 18.22 -28.62 -4.97
N ALA A 522 18.19 -27.82 -3.90
CA ALA A 522 17.04 -27.62 -3.03
C ALA A 522 16.35 -26.25 -3.27
N PHE A 523 17.07 -25.26 -3.81
CA PHE A 523 16.49 -23.95 -4.14
C PHE A 523 15.32 -24.08 -5.14
N PHE A 524 14.17 -23.45 -4.87
CA PHE A 524 12.97 -23.46 -5.73
C PHE A 524 12.48 -24.87 -6.14
N THR A 525 12.54 -25.85 -5.23
CA THR A 525 12.05 -27.22 -5.47
C THR A 525 10.88 -27.64 -4.54
N PRO A 526 9.77 -26.88 -4.47
CA PRO A 526 8.61 -27.20 -3.60
C PRO A 526 7.97 -28.56 -3.93
N TRP A 527 8.16 -29.07 -5.15
CA TRP A 527 7.74 -30.42 -5.53
C TRP A 527 8.34 -31.52 -4.64
N ARG A 528 9.46 -31.28 -3.95
CA ARG A 528 10.01 -32.22 -2.97
C ARG A 528 9.13 -32.34 -1.72
N LEU A 529 8.45 -31.26 -1.30
CA LEU A 529 7.48 -31.36 -0.21
C LEU A 529 6.22 -32.13 -0.64
N VAL A 530 5.86 -32.02 -1.93
CA VAL A 530 4.68 -32.69 -2.50
C VAL A 530 4.92 -34.18 -2.79
N PHE A 531 6.11 -34.56 -3.27
CA PHE A 531 6.40 -35.90 -3.79
C PHE A 531 7.57 -36.64 -3.08
N GLU A 532 8.38 -35.96 -2.27
CA GLU A 532 9.54 -36.55 -1.56
C GLU A 532 9.42 -36.46 -0.03
N GLY A 533 8.23 -36.80 0.51
CA GLY A 533 8.05 -37.14 1.93
C GLY A 533 7.45 -36.07 2.86
N GLY A 534 6.96 -34.94 2.34
CA GLY A 534 6.35 -33.89 3.18
C GLY A 534 7.37 -33.02 3.91
N ILE A 535 6.92 -32.28 4.94
CA ILE A 535 7.84 -31.45 5.76
C ILE A 535 8.56 -32.26 6.85
N ASP A 536 7.99 -33.40 7.23
CA ASP A 536 8.43 -34.24 8.35
C ASP A 536 9.93 -34.62 8.31
N PRO A 537 10.49 -35.15 7.19
CA PRO A 537 11.91 -35.52 7.13
C PRO A 537 12.84 -34.31 7.24
N LEU A 538 12.43 -33.15 6.73
CA LEU A 538 13.20 -31.91 6.79
C LEU A 538 13.17 -31.30 8.19
N ILE A 539 12.02 -31.26 8.87
CA ILE A 539 11.96 -30.76 10.25
C ILE A 539 12.79 -31.66 11.18
N ARG A 540 12.77 -32.99 11.01
CA ARG A 540 13.70 -33.89 11.73
C ARG A 540 15.16 -33.59 11.40
N GLY A 541 15.50 -33.35 10.13
CA GLY A 541 16.83 -32.96 9.71
C GLY A 541 17.31 -31.66 10.35
N LEU A 542 16.45 -30.65 10.41
CA LEU A 542 16.76 -29.35 11.03
C LEU A 542 17.03 -29.45 12.53
N VAL A 543 16.25 -30.23 13.29
CA VAL A 543 16.44 -30.38 14.75
C VAL A 543 17.37 -31.54 15.14
N GLY A 544 17.79 -32.35 14.18
CA GLY A 544 18.56 -33.59 14.40
C GLY A 544 19.98 -33.58 13.83
N ARG A 545 20.37 -32.56 13.07
CA ARG A 545 21.72 -32.39 12.49
C ARG A 545 22.33 -31.04 12.88
N PRO A 546 23.66 -30.93 12.98
CA PRO A 546 24.33 -29.69 13.37
C PRO A 546 24.21 -28.58 12.31
N ALA A 547 24.21 -27.33 12.76
CA ALA A 547 24.46 -26.18 11.89
C ALA A 547 25.89 -26.22 11.32
N LYS A 548 26.20 -25.39 10.32
CA LYS A 548 27.60 -25.13 9.97
C LYS A 548 28.20 -24.16 11.01
N LEU A 549 29.41 -24.44 11.47
CA LEU A 549 30.19 -23.48 12.24
C LEU A 549 30.87 -22.49 11.27
N ASN A 550 30.85 -21.19 11.58
CA ASN A 550 31.67 -20.23 10.85
C ASN A 550 33.05 -20.14 11.51
N THR A 551 34.11 -20.42 10.75
CA THR A 551 35.50 -20.25 11.18
C THR A 551 36.25 -19.37 10.18
N GLN A 552 37.35 -18.77 10.63
CA GLN A 552 38.03 -17.69 9.90
C GLN A 552 38.72 -18.11 8.60
N ASP A 553 38.98 -19.39 8.42
CA ASP A 553 39.57 -19.96 7.20
C ASP A 553 38.57 -20.83 6.42
N HIS A 554 37.40 -21.15 6.98
CA HIS A 554 36.33 -21.95 6.35
C HIS A 554 34.97 -21.23 6.36
N MET A 555 34.95 -19.98 5.86
CA MET A 555 33.77 -19.10 5.92
C MET A 555 32.57 -19.55 5.07
N MET A 556 32.64 -19.51 3.73
CA MET A 556 31.46 -19.65 2.86
C MET A 556 31.54 -20.86 1.90
N VAL A 557 30.56 -21.76 2.04
CA VAL A 557 30.38 -22.97 1.23
C VAL A 557 30.21 -22.65 -0.27
N ASP A 558 30.71 -23.53 -1.14
CA ASP A 558 30.62 -23.35 -2.59
C ASP A 558 29.16 -23.36 -3.10
N ALA A 559 28.25 -24.00 -2.37
CA ALA A 559 26.80 -23.93 -2.64
C ALA A 559 26.23 -22.49 -2.67
N LEU A 560 26.87 -21.55 -1.96
CA LEU A 560 26.48 -20.13 -1.86
C LEU A 560 27.48 -19.18 -2.55
N ARG A 561 28.77 -19.54 -2.57
CA ARG A 561 29.84 -18.73 -3.16
C ARG A 561 30.02 -18.94 -4.66
N GLU A 562 29.84 -20.17 -5.14
CA GLU A 562 30.11 -20.57 -6.53
C GLU A 562 28.91 -21.18 -7.27
N ARG A 563 27.87 -21.60 -6.54
CA ARG A 563 26.72 -22.33 -7.10
C ARG A 563 25.36 -21.71 -6.74
N LEU A 564 25.31 -20.46 -6.27
CA LEU A 564 24.05 -19.80 -5.91
C LEU A 564 23.10 -19.76 -7.13
N PHE A 565 21.97 -20.46 -6.98
CA PHE A 565 20.97 -20.75 -8.01
C PHE A 565 21.51 -21.38 -9.33
N GLN A 566 22.70 -21.98 -9.34
CA GLN A 566 23.34 -22.58 -10.54
C GLN A 566 22.43 -23.56 -11.30
N PHE A 567 21.54 -24.25 -10.57
CA PHE A 567 20.58 -25.18 -11.12
C PHE A 567 19.68 -24.59 -12.23
N VAL A 568 19.48 -23.27 -12.32
CA VAL A 568 18.68 -22.71 -13.43
C VAL A 568 19.44 -22.54 -14.75
N ARG A 569 20.69 -22.05 -14.75
CA ARG A 569 21.61 -21.94 -15.91
C ARG A 569 23.06 -21.74 -15.44
N HIS A 570 24.01 -21.94 -16.35
CA HIS A 570 25.47 -21.99 -16.11
C HIS A 570 26.09 -20.86 -15.26
N LEU A 571 25.65 -19.60 -15.40
CA LEU A 571 26.26 -18.44 -14.71
C LEU A 571 25.73 -18.29 -13.27
N ALA A 572 26.25 -19.12 -12.36
CA ALA A 572 25.94 -19.04 -10.94
C ALA A 572 26.40 -17.73 -10.28
N LEU A 573 25.65 -17.27 -9.29
CA LEU A 573 25.96 -16.07 -8.50
C LEU A 573 26.92 -16.39 -7.34
N ASP A 574 27.33 -15.35 -6.61
CA ASP A 574 28.19 -15.41 -5.42
C ASP A 574 27.56 -14.56 -4.29
N LEU A 575 27.12 -15.21 -3.22
CA LEU A 575 26.41 -14.55 -2.12
C LEU A 575 27.32 -13.61 -1.31
N GLY A 576 28.59 -13.96 -1.13
CA GLY A 576 29.56 -13.13 -0.40
C GLY A 576 29.85 -11.83 -1.14
N SER A 577 30.13 -11.94 -2.44
CA SER A 577 30.27 -10.80 -3.34
C SER A 577 29.01 -9.93 -3.37
N LEU A 578 27.82 -10.54 -3.43
CA LEU A 578 26.54 -9.82 -3.39
C LEU A 578 26.30 -9.06 -2.09
N ASN A 579 26.70 -9.61 -0.92
CA ASN A 579 26.54 -8.91 0.37
C ASN A 579 27.43 -7.67 0.46
N MET A 580 28.70 -7.77 0.05
CA MET A 580 29.61 -6.62 0.03
C MET A 580 29.15 -5.56 -0.99
N GLN A 581 28.77 -5.96 -2.21
CA GLN A 581 28.23 -5.03 -3.22
C GLN A 581 26.95 -4.33 -2.73
N ARG A 582 26.08 -5.04 -1.97
CA ARG A 582 24.87 -4.46 -1.39
C ARG A 582 25.17 -3.46 -0.28
N GLY A 583 26.20 -3.70 0.54
CA GLY A 583 26.69 -2.74 1.52
C GLY A 583 27.13 -1.41 0.89
N ARG A 584 27.77 -1.48 -0.29
CA ARG A 584 28.18 -0.30 -1.08
C ARG A 584 27.00 0.39 -1.76
N ASP A 585 26.04 -0.35 -2.29
CA ASP A 585 24.77 0.15 -2.86
C ASP A 585 23.91 0.90 -1.83
N HIS A 586 23.88 0.41 -0.59
CA HIS A 586 23.19 1.02 0.53
C HIS A 586 24.01 2.12 1.23
N GLY A 587 25.21 2.43 0.72
CA GLY A 587 26.07 3.48 1.25
C GLY A 587 26.46 3.28 2.71
N LEU A 588 26.74 2.03 3.13
CA LEU A 588 27.22 1.75 4.48
C LEU A 588 28.67 2.23 4.65
N LEU A 589 28.94 2.89 5.77
CA LEU A 589 30.29 3.18 6.23
C LEU A 589 31.07 1.88 6.50
N GLY A 590 32.40 1.93 6.34
CA GLY A 590 33.30 0.82 6.60
C GLY A 590 33.43 0.43 8.07
N TYR A 591 33.97 -0.77 8.30
CA TYR A 591 34.08 -1.51 9.56
C TYR A 591 34.44 -0.66 10.80
N ASN A 592 35.49 0.16 10.75
CA ASN A 592 35.92 0.98 11.89
C ASN A 592 34.86 2.00 12.37
N ALA A 593 33.98 2.49 11.49
CA ALA A 593 32.92 3.42 11.91
C ALA A 593 31.90 2.72 12.81
N TRP A 594 31.55 1.47 12.48
CA TRP A 594 30.61 0.66 13.26
C TRP A 594 31.24 0.10 14.54
N ARG A 595 32.54 -0.23 14.54
CA ARG A 595 33.25 -0.50 15.81
C ARG A 595 33.28 0.72 16.72
N LYS A 596 33.52 1.93 16.20
CA LYS A 596 33.41 3.17 16.99
C LYS A 596 31.99 3.37 17.57
N TYR A 597 30.95 3.14 16.78
CA TYR A 597 29.54 3.21 17.23
C TYR A 597 29.26 2.25 18.39
N CYS A 598 29.78 1.02 18.33
CA CYS A 598 29.64 0.02 19.39
C CYS A 598 30.60 0.20 20.59
N GLY A 599 31.37 1.30 20.67
CA GLY A 599 32.36 1.53 21.73
C GLY A 599 33.58 0.60 21.67
N LEU A 600 33.82 -0.05 20.54
CA LEU A 600 34.88 -1.04 20.33
C LEU A 600 36.15 -0.38 19.77
N SER A 601 37.29 -1.04 19.99
CA SER A 601 38.60 -0.63 19.46
C SER A 601 38.59 -0.48 17.92
N THR A 602 39.19 0.59 17.40
CA THR A 602 39.23 0.87 15.94
C THR A 602 40.65 0.69 15.39
N PRO A 603 41.04 -0.51 14.94
CA PRO A 603 42.40 -0.79 14.48
C PRO A 603 42.83 0.10 13.32
N LYS A 604 44.06 0.62 13.37
CA LYS A 604 44.63 1.53 12.36
C LYS A 604 45.55 0.82 11.36
N ASN A 605 46.08 -0.34 11.71
CA ASN A 605 47.07 -1.09 10.94
C ASN A 605 46.88 -2.61 11.10
N GLN A 606 47.69 -3.39 10.37
CA GLN A 606 47.62 -4.86 10.36
C GLN A 606 47.81 -5.49 11.76
N VAL A 607 48.74 -4.96 12.58
CA VAL A 607 49.03 -5.52 13.91
C VAL A 607 47.83 -5.32 14.85
N GLN A 608 47.23 -4.13 14.85
CA GLN A 608 46.03 -3.87 15.65
C GLN A 608 44.81 -4.65 15.13
N LEU A 609 44.69 -4.86 13.82
CA LEU A 609 43.64 -5.71 13.24
C LEU A 609 43.84 -7.18 13.61
N ALA A 610 45.08 -7.67 13.63
CA ALA A 610 45.41 -9.04 14.06
C ALA A 610 44.99 -9.30 15.51
N VAL A 611 45.18 -8.34 16.41
CA VAL A 611 44.69 -8.41 17.80
C VAL A 611 43.15 -8.43 17.86
N VAL A 612 42.47 -7.61 17.06
CA VAL A 612 40.98 -7.56 17.05
C VAL A 612 40.36 -8.84 16.47
N LEU A 613 40.98 -9.44 15.45
CA LEU A 613 40.51 -10.68 14.83
C LEU A 613 41.06 -11.94 15.54
N ASN A 614 42.01 -11.81 16.47
CA ASN A 614 42.83 -12.91 16.99
C ASN A 614 43.51 -13.75 15.87
N ASN A 615 43.80 -13.14 14.72
CA ASN A 615 44.29 -13.85 13.53
C ASN A 615 45.14 -12.95 12.62
N THR A 616 46.46 -13.13 12.70
CA THR A 616 47.44 -12.36 11.92
C THR A 616 47.37 -12.64 10.41
N ASN A 617 47.00 -13.85 10.01
CA ASN A 617 46.95 -14.23 8.60
C ASN A 617 45.75 -13.59 7.89
N LEU A 618 44.56 -13.69 8.51
CA LEU A 618 43.35 -13.03 8.04
C LEU A 618 43.49 -11.51 8.04
N ALA A 619 44.07 -10.92 9.10
CA ALA A 619 44.34 -9.49 9.16
C ALA A 619 45.27 -9.01 8.03
N ARG A 620 46.34 -9.77 7.71
CA ARG A 620 47.20 -9.49 6.54
C ARG A 620 46.42 -9.56 5.23
N ARG A 621 45.69 -10.66 4.97
CA ARG A 621 44.91 -10.85 3.73
C ARG A 621 43.88 -9.72 3.52
N LEU A 622 43.22 -9.26 4.59
CA LEU A 622 42.30 -8.13 4.54
C LEU A 622 43.02 -6.79 4.29
N MET A 623 44.19 -6.57 4.89
CA MET A 623 45.00 -5.36 4.66
C MET A 623 45.55 -5.27 3.23
N GLU A 624 45.97 -6.40 2.64
CA GLU A 624 46.37 -6.49 1.22
C GLU A 624 45.25 -6.08 0.25
N LEU A 625 43.99 -6.30 0.63
CA LEU A 625 42.82 -6.01 -0.20
C LEU A 625 42.28 -4.59 0.00
N TYR A 626 42.17 -4.14 1.26
CA TYR A 626 41.49 -2.89 1.61
C TYR A 626 42.42 -1.71 1.93
N GLY A 627 43.72 -1.95 2.10
CA GLY A 627 44.75 -0.97 2.47
C GLY A 627 44.67 -0.45 3.92
N THR A 628 43.46 -0.37 4.49
CA THR A 628 43.21 0.08 5.87
C THR A 628 41.97 -0.60 6.46
N PRO A 629 41.92 -0.88 7.78
CA PRO A 629 40.73 -1.46 8.40
C PRO A 629 39.50 -0.54 8.37
N ALA A 630 39.69 0.75 8.02
CA ALA A 630 38.59 1.68 7.80
C ALA A 630 37.79 1.43 6.52
N ASN A 631 38.38 0.74 5.53
CA ASN A 631 37.75 0.47 4.23
C ASN A 631 37.04 -0.90 4.15
N ILE A 632 37.27 -1.80 5.12
CA ILE A 632 36.68 -3.14 5.12
C ILE A 632 35.14 -3.01 5.12
N ASP A 633 34.48 -3.65 4.14
CA ASP A 633 33.01 -3.66 4.05
C ASP A 633 32.43 -4.22 5.36
N VAL A 634 31.48 -3.53 6.00
CA VAL A 634 31.03 -3.86 7.37
C VAL A 634 30.50 -5.30 7.51
N TRP A 635 29.94 -5.90 6.45
CA TRP A 635 29.59 -7.32 6.45
C TRP A 635 30.83 -8.21 6.62
N MET A 636 31.84 -8.02 5.77
CA MET A 636 33.12 -8.76 5.79
C MET A 636 33.87 -8.58 7.12
N GLY A 637 33.92 -7.34 7.63
CA GLY A 637 34.58 -7.04 8.90
C GLY A 637 33.90 -7.70 10.11
N GLY A 638 32.57 -7.71 10.16
CA GLY A 638 31.82 -8.29 11.28
C GLY A 638 31.78 -9.82 11.29
N VAL A 639 31.80 -10.49 10.13
CA VAL A 639 31.89 -11.96 10.06
C VAL A 639 33.33 -12.49 10.25
N ALA A 640 34.34 -11.63 10.11
CA ALA A 640 35.73 -11.97 10.38
C ALA A 640 36.09 -11.97 11.88
N GLU A 641 35.27 -11.34 12.74
CA GLU A 641 35.51 -11.29 14.18
C GLU A 641 35.28 -12.66 14.85
N PRO A 642 36.15 -13.07 15.80
CA PRO A 642 35.92 -14.28 16.59
C PRO A 642 34.66 -14.12 17.45
N PHE A 643 33.92 -15.22 17.65
CA PHE A 643 32.64 -15.20 18.36
C PHE A 643 32.76 -14.70 19.81
N VAL A 644 31.73 -14.00 20.28
CA VAL A 644 31.52 -13.78 21.71
C VAL A 644 31.23 -15.11 22.42
N ARG A 645 31.59 -15.21 23.71
CA ARG A 645 31.38 -16.42 24.53
C ARG A 645 29.94 -16.92 24.45
N GLY A 646 29.74 -18.16 24.01
CA GLY A 646 28.41 -18.78 23.89
C GLY A 646 27.49 -18.21 22.81
N GLY A 647 27.97 -17.24 22.01
CA GLY A 647 27.26 -16.71 20.85
C GLY A 647 27.72 -17.36 19.54
N ARG A 648 27.25 -16.79 18.42
CA ARG A 648 27.62 -17.15 17.03
C ARG A 648 27.86 -15.94 16.13
N VAL A 649 28.18 -14.79 16.75
CA VAL A 649 28.68 -13.59 16.07
C VAL A 649 29.80 -12.95 16.90
N GLY A 650 30.69 -12.20 16.25
CA GLY A 650 31.71 -11.41 16.93
C GLY A 650 31.17 -10.14 17.60
N PRO A 651 31.94 -9.48 18.48
CA PRO A 651 31.52 -8.33 19.30
C PRO A 651 30.76 -7.23 18.55
N LEU A 652 31.18 -6.88 17.33
CA LEU A 652 30.53 -5.84 16.52
C LEU A 652 29.09 -6.23 16.15
N PHE A 653 28.90 -7.42 15.61
CA PHE A 653 27.56 -7.90 15.23
C PHE A 653 26.73 -8.23 16.47
N ALA A 654 27.33 -8.74 17.53
CA ALA A 654 26.64 -8.96 18.80
C ALA A 654 26.03 -7.66 19.36
N CYS A 655 26.76 -6.54 19.26
CA CYS A 655 26.26 -5.19 19.54
C CYS A 655 25.13 -4.75 18.58
N LEU A 656 25.35 -4.81 17.27
CA LEU A 656 24.40 -4.29 16.27
C LEU A 656 23.07 -5.07 16.26
N ILE A 657 23.14 -6.40 16.37
CA ILE A 657 21.97 -7.28 16.44
C ILE A 657 21.18 -6.98 17.72
N ALA A 658 21.83 -6.98 18.89
CA ALA A 658 21.14 -6.71 20.15
C ALA A 658 20.55 -5.29 20.20
N THR A 659 21.21 -4.30 19.60
CA THR A 659 20.68 -2.92 19.53
C THR A 659 19.40 -2.85 18.67
N GLN A 660 19.30 -3.64 17.58
CA GLN A 660 18.05 -3.73 16.82
C GLN A 660 16.96 -4.42 17.63
N PHE A 661 17.24 -5.62 18.18
CA PHE A 661 16.23 -6.37 18.93
C PHE A 661 15.74 -5.61 20.18
N GLN A 662 16.62 -4.88 20.86
CA GLN A 662 16.24 -3.99 21.95
C GLN A 662 15.22 -2.93 21.48
N ARG A 663 15.48 -2.27 20.35
CA ARG A 663 14.60 -1.25 19.76
C ARG A 663 13.24 -1.81 19.32
N ILE A 664 13.22 -2.94 18.60
CA ILE A 664 11.94 -3.52 18.12
C ILE A 664 11.10 -4.10 19.26
N ARG A 665 11.70 -4.41 20.42
CA ARG A 665 10.96 -4.80 21.63
C ARG A 665 10.41 -3.60 22.40
N GLN A 666 11.23 -2.56 22.59
CA GLN A 666 10.86 -1.42 23.43
C GLN A 666 9.97 -0.39 22.69
N GLY A 667 10.15 -0.23 21.37
CA GLY A 667 9.32 0.63 20.53
C GLY A 667 8.06 -0.05 19.97
N ASP A 668 7.69 -1.25 20.46
CA ASP A 668 6.51 -2.00 20.04
C ASP A 668 5.39 -1.92 21.08
N ARG A 669 4.34 -1.13 20.78
CA ARG A 669 3.17 -0.94 21.66
C ARG A 669 2.42 -2.25 21.91
N LEU A 670 2.53 -3.21 20.99
CA LEU A 670 1.82 -4.48 21.01
C LEU A 670 2.73 -5.68 21.34
N TRP A 671 3.88 -5.43 21.99
CA TRP A 671 4.77 -6.45 22.55
C TRP A 671 4.04 -7.31 23.60
N TYR A 672 4.26 -8.62 23.61
CA TYR A 672 3.46 -9.56 24.41
C TYR A 672 3.55 -9.36 25.93
N GLU A 673 4.66 -8.80 26.45
CA GLU A 673 4.82 -8.49 27.88
C GLU A 673 4.15 -7.18 28.28
N ASN A 674 3.88 -6.27 27.33
CA ASN A 674 3.35 -4.94 27.61
C ASN A 674 1.94 -5.03 28.27
N PRO A 675 1.67 -4.30 29.37
CA PRO A 675 0.35 -4.28 29.99
C PRO A 675 -0.77 -3.90 29.01
N GLY A 676 -1.94 -4.51 29.19
CA GLY A 676 -3.10 -4.34 28.29
C GLY A 676 -3.05 -5.16 26.99
N VAL A 677 -1.89 -5.54 26.47
CA VAL A 677 -1.79 -6.36 25.25
C VAL A 677 -2.35 -7.77 25.49
N PHE A 678 -1.99 -8.37 26.62
CA PHE A 678 -2.52 -9.64 27.13
C PHE A 678 -2.84 -9.53 28.63
N THR A 679 -3.70 -10.41 29.13
CA THR A 679 -3.91 -10.59 30.57
C THR A 679 -2.73 -11.30 31.22
N SER A 680 -2.60 -11.23 32.55
CA SER A 680 -1.53 -11.94 33.27
C SER A 680 -1.65 -13.46 33.14
N ALA A 681 -2.86 -14.02 33.02
CA ALA A 681 -3.08 -15.44 32.75
C ALA A 681 -2.62 -15.83 31.33
N GLN A 682 -2.90 -14.98 30.33
CA GLN A 682 -2.44 -15.18 28.95
C GLN A 682 -0.91 -15.10 28.85
N ARG A 683 -0.27 -14.10 29.48
CA ARG A 683 1.21 -14.03 29.57
C ARG A 683 1.80 -15.27 30.25
N ALA A 684 1.20 -15.74 31.35
CA ALA A 684 1.66 -16.95 32.04
C ALA A 684 1.57 -18.19 31.14
N ALA A 685 0.54 -18.32 30.31
CA ALA A 685 0.43 -19.37 29.32
C ALA A 685 1.49 -19.23 28.19
N LEU A 686 1.64 -18.04 27.61
CA LEU A 686 2.60 -17.75 26.54
C LEU A 686 4.06 -17.98 26.96
N SER A 687 4.42 -17.62 28.19
CA SER A 687 5.77 -17.84 28.74
C SER A 687 6.25 -19.30 28.73
N ARG A 688 5.30 -20.25 28.63
CA ARG A 688 5.54 -21.71 28.59
C ARG A 688 5.46 -22.31 27.18
N ALA A 689 5.13 -21.53 26.16
CA ALA A 689 5.13 -21.99 24.77
C ALA A 689 6.55 -22.38 24.32
N SER A 690 6.67 -23.35 23.41
CA SER A 690 7.97 -23.74 22.81
C SER A 690 7.82 -24.12 21.35
N LEU A 691 8.87 -23.89 20.57
CA LEU A 691 8.95 -24.35 19.17
C LEU A 691 8.82 -25.88 19.07
N ALA A 692 9.33 -26.62 20.06
CA ALA A 692 9.17 -28.07 20.17
C ALA A 692 7.68 -28.50 20.22
N ARG A 693 6.83 -27.75 20.93
CA ARG A 693 5.38 -28.00 20.98
C ARG A 693 4.72 -27.75 19.63
N ILE A 694 5.07 -26.68 18.94
CA ILE A 694 4.56 -26.36 17.59
C ILE A 694 4.94 -27.47 16.59
N ILE A 695 6.18 -27.99 16.65
CA ILE A 695 6.60 -29.15 15.85
C ILE A 695 5.67 -30.33 16.13
N CYS A 696 5.51 -30.73 17.39
CA CYS A 696 4.64 -31.84 17.80
C CYS A 696 3.16 -31.68 17.40
N ASP A 697 2.61 -30.46 17.43
CA ASP A 697 1.20 -30.19 17.11
C ASP A 697 0.91 -30.11 15.59
N ASN A 698 1.93 -29.94 14.74
CA ASN A 698 1.76 -29.60 13.32
C ASN A 698 2.50 -30.52 12.32
N THR A 699 3.19 -31.55 12.81
CA THR A 699 3.93 -32.55 12.01
C THR A 699 3.46 -33.98 12.34
N GLY A 700 4.13 -35.01 11.79
CA GLY A 700 4.07 -36.40 12.24
C GLY A 700 5.20 -36.79 13.20
N ILE A 701 5.97 -35.82 13.70
CA ILE A 701 7.07 -36.06 14.64
C ILE A 701 6.50 -36.27 16.05
N THR A 702 6.73 -37.46 16.61
CA THR A 702 6.24 -37.88 17.93
C THR A 702 7.30 -37.80 19.04
N VAL A 703 8.56 -37.53 18.68
CA VAL A 703 9.71 -37.45 19.58
C VAL A 703 10.59 -36.28 19.13
N VAL A 704 10.87 -35.33 20.03
CA VAL A 704 11.69 -34.13 19.74
C VAL A 704 12.38 -33.62 21.02
N SER A 705 13.49 -32.92 20.89
CA SER A 705 14.17 -32.27 22.02
C SER A 705 13.37 -31.07 22.54
N LYS A 706 13.55 -30.74 23.84
CA LYS A 706 12.86 -29.60 24.48
C LYS A 706 13.27 -28.26 23.87
N ASP A 707 14.54 -28.15 23.54
CA ASP A 707 15.16 -27.04 22.84
C ASP A 707 15.51 -27.51 21.41
N PRO A 708 14.76 -27.10 20.37
CA PRO A 708 15.03 -27.52 19.00
C PRO A 708 16.30 -26.92 18.39
N PHE A 709 16.91 -25.91 19.01
CA PHE A 709 18.09 -25.21 18.51
C PHE A 709 19.41 -25.85 18.95
N ARG A 710 19.38 -26.77 19.93
CA ARG A 710 20.57 -27.42 20.49
C ARG A 710 20.64 -28.90 20.15
N ILE A 711 21.85 -29.42 19.97
CA ILE A 711 22.09 -30.82 19.58
C ILE A 711 21.31 -31.78 20.50
N PRO A 712 20.65 -32.83 19.95
CA PRO A 712 19.73 -33.71 20.68
C PRO A 712 20.45 -34.72 21.62
N GLU A 713 21.40 -34.25 22.42
CA GLU A 713 22.29 -35.08 23.24
C GLU A 713 22.30 -34.66 24.71
N GLY A 714 22.77 -35.57 25.58
CA GLY A 714 22.94 -35.33 27.01
C GLY A 714 21.67 -34.77 27.69
N LYS A 715 21.75 -33.52 28.16
CA LYS A 715 20.64 -32.82 28.83
C LYS A 715 19.50 -32.40 27.89
N ASN A 716 19.73 -32.36 26.57
CA ASN A 716 18.72 -32.04 25.54
C ASN A 716 18.33 -33.27 24.70
N ARG A 717 18.49 -34.49 25.24
CA ARG A 717 18.00 -35.72 24.61
C ARG A 717 16.52 -35.60 24.17
N PRO A 718 16.11 -36.17 23.03
CA PRO A 718 14.72 -36.13 22.58
C PRO A 718 13.77 -36.78 23.59
N ILE A 719 12.56 -36.24 23.68
CA ILE A 719 11.47 -36.75 24.53
C ILE A 719 10.20 -36.93 23.71
N ASN A 720 9.30 -37.80 24.17
CA ASN A 720 8.01 -37.98 23.54
C ASN A 720 7.17 -36.69 23.60
N CYS A 721 6.53 -36.33 22.50
CA CYS A 721 5.69 -35.14 22.37
C CYS A 721 4.59 -35.02 23.44
N ASN A 722 4.08 -36.13 24.00
CA ASN A 722 3.09 -36.09 25.07
C ASN A 722 3.67 -35.54 26.39
N SER A 723 5.00 -35.49 26.54
CA SER A 723 5.70 -34.86 27.68
C SER A 723 6.00 -33.37 27.48
N ILE A 724 5.57 -32.77 26.36
CA ILE A 724 5.79 -31.35 26.05
C ILE A 724 4.44 -30.61 26.20
N PRO A 725 4.25 -29.74 27.21
CA PRO A 725 2.97 -29.09 27.47
C PRO A 725 2.43 -28.28 26.29
N GLN A 726 1.13 -28.38 26.03
CA GLN A 726 0.40 -27.52 25.09
C GLN A 726 0.11 -26.15 25.71
N LEU A 727 -0.08 -25.13 24.85
CA LEU A 727 -0.55 -23.82 25.29
C LEU A 727 -1.95 -23.95 25.94
N ASN A 728 -2.09 -23.54 27.20
CA ASN A 728 -3.38 -23.53 27.87
C ASN A 728 -4.23 -22.35 27.37
N LEU A 729 -5.08 -22.61 26.37
CA LEU A 729 -5.96 -21.62 25.77
C LEU A 729 -7.11 -21.16 26.68
N GLN A 730 -7.38 -21.78 27.85
CA GLN A 730 -8.46 -21.35 28.74
C GLN A 730 -8.33 -19.88 29.18
N ALA A 731 -7.13 -19.30 29.16
CA ALA A 731 -6.89 -17.88 29.42
C ALA A 731 -7.43 -16.92 28.33
N TRP A 732 -7.92 -17.43 27.20
CA TRP A 732 -8.64 -16.68 26.15
C TRP A 732 -10.16 -16.88 26.22
N ARG A 733 -10.68 -17.64 27.21
CA ARG A 733 -12.11 -17.88 27.31
C ARG A 733 -12.84 -16.65 27.85
N GLU A 734 -13.68 -16.06 27.01
CA GLU A 734 -14.63 -15.04 27.44
C GLU A 734 -15.84 -15.72 28.11
N ARG A 735 -16.33 -15.13 29.21
CA ARG A 735 -17.57 -15.57 29.84
C ARG A 735 -18.73 -14.81 29.22
N GLN A 736 -19.83 -15.50 28.97
CA GLN A 736 -21.12 -14.82 28.85
C GLN A 736 -21.43 -14.20 30.22
N GLN A 737 -21.56 -12.87 30.29
CA GLN A 737 -22.12 -12.19 31.46
C GLN A 737 -23.65 -12.17 31.33
N ASN A 738 -24.34 -12.32 32.46
CA ASN A 738 -25.80 -12.41 32.49
C ASN A 738 -26.48 -11.11 32.03
N GLN A 739 -27.69 -11.25 31.47
CA GLN A 739 -28.45 -10.17 30.85
C GLN A 739 -29.18 -9.26 31.86
N GLU A 740 -28.71 -9.20 33.11
CA GLU A 740 -29.46 -8.68 34.27
C GLU A 740 -29.04 -7.24 34.62
N GLU A 741 -27.75 -6.90 34.57
CA GLU A 741 -27.26 -5.53 34.87
C GLU A 741 -27.76 -4.49 33.84
N ASP A 742 -27.97 -4.93 32.59
CA ASP A 742 -28.45 -4.13 31.46
C ASP A 742 -29.96 -3.75 31.56
N GLN A 743 -30.69 -4.38 32.49
CA GLN A 743 -32.10 -4.04 32.78
C GLN A 743 -32.24 -2.93 33.83
N ALA A 744 -31.35 -2.89 34.83
CA ALA A 744 -31.39 -1.90 35.89
C ALA A 744 -31.20 -0.46 35.37
N GLN A 745 -30.31 -0.26 34.39
CA GLN A 745 -30.08 1.06 33.78
C GLN A 745 -31.26 1.54 32.91
N LYS A 746 -32.00 0.62 32.28
CA LYS A 746 -33.17 0.96 31.44
C LYS A 746 -34.33 1.53 32.26
N GLN A 747 -34.56 1.02 33.46
CA GLN A 747 -35.63 1.52 34.33
C GLN A 747 -35.40 2.97 34.80
N GLN A 748 -34.15 3.35 35.09
CA GLN A 748 -33.84 4.74 35.45
C GLN A 748 -34.01 5.72 34.27
N GLN A 749 -33.68 5.29 33.03
CA GLN A 749 -33.87 6.14 31.85
C GLN A 749 -35.36 6.33 31.50
N GLN A 750 -36.19 5.29 31.64
CA GLN A 750 -37.64 5.40 31.41
C GLN A 750 -38.32 6.41 32.35
N HIS A 751 -37.90 6.48 33.62
CA HIS A 751 -38.47 7.43 34.59
C HIS A 751 -38.11 8.90 34.29
N GLN A 752 -36.96 9.17 33.66
CA GLN A 752 -36.59 10.52 33.24
C GLN A 752 -37.31 10.97 31.96
N GLN A 753 -37.60 10.05 31.02
CA GLN A 753 -38.27 10.39 29.76
C GLN A 753 -39.75 10.78 29.95
N GLN A 754 -40.44 10.26 30.95
CA GLN A 754 -41.86 10.55 31.19
C GLN A 754 -42.14 12.00 31.66
N GLN A 755 -41.13 12.72 32.19
CA GLN A 755 -41.32 14.09 32.69
C GLN A 755 -41.15 15.19 31.64
N GLN A 756 -40.77 14.88 30.40
CA GLN A 756 -40.51 15.89 29.34
C GLN A 756 -41.61 16.00 28.27
N GLN A 757 -42.69 15.22 28.34
CA GLN A 757 -43.75 15.20 27.30
C GLN A 757 -44.94 16.15 27.55
N GLN A 758 -44.78 17.20 28.36
CA GLN A 758 -45.84 18.19 28.62
C GLN A 758 -45.43 19.63 28.27
N GLN A 759 -45.29 19.93 26.97
CA GLN A 759 -45.40 21.28 26.43
C GLN A 759 -45.91 21.22 24.96
N PRO A 760 -46.96 21.97 24.58
CA PRO A 760 -47.54 21.90 23.25
C PRO A 760 -46.76 22.78 22.25
N GLN A 761 -46.15 22.17 21.23
CA GLN A 761 -45.58 22.90 20.10
C GLN A 761 -46.60 23.06 18.97
N GLN A 762 -46.79 24.31 18.53
CA GLN A 762 -47.66 24.66 17.41
C GLN A 762 -47.02 24.21 16.09
N GLN A 763 -47.81 23.60 15.20
CA GLN A 763 -47.40 23.31 13.83
C GLN A 763 -47.59 24.56 12.93
N PRO A 764 -46.58 24.99 12.18
CA PRO A 764 -46.79 25.80 10.98
C PRO A 764 -47.43 24.92 9.89
N SER A 765 -48.51 25.38 9.28
CA SER A 765 -49.26 24.65 8.26
C SER A 765 -48.84 25.03 6.84
N ASP A 766 -47.70 24.51 6.37
CA ASP A 766 -47.30 24.66 4.96
C ASP A 766 -48.00 23.60 4.08
N GLN A 767 -49.19 23.97 3.57
CA GLN A 767 -49.82 23.29 2.45
C GLN A 767 -49.08 23.62 1.13
N ASP A 768 -47.86 23.08 0.99
CA ASP A 768 -47.07 23.21 -0.25
C ASP A 768 -47.75 22.40 -1.37
N ASN A 769 -48.62 23.07 -2.13
CA ASN A 769 -49.46 22.44 -3.17
C ASN A 769 -48.61 21.61 -4.14
N GLU A 770 -48.99 20.34 -4.33
CA GLU A 770 -48.38 19.50 -5.36
C GLU A 770 -48.72 20.05 -6.76
N ILE A 771 -47.79 20.83 -7.33
CA ILE A 771 -47.85 21.24 -8.74
C ILE A 771 -48.03 19.96 -9.57
N PRO A 772 -49.12 19.84 -10.37
CA PRO A 772 -49.43 18.60 -11.08
C PRO A 772 -48.26 18.11 -11.92
N LEU A 773 -47.87 16.84 -11.70
CA LEU A 773 -46.84 16.21 -12.52
C LEU A 773 -47.42 15.83 -13.89
N THR A 774 -47.45 16.81 -14.79
CA THR A 774 -47.71 16.64 -16.23
C THR A 774 -46.88 15.52 -16.87
N SER A 775 -45.73 15.20 -16.27
CA SER A 775 -44.89 14.05 -16.61
C SER A 775 -45.52 12.69 -16.24
N LEU A 776 -46.16 12.56 -15.07
CA LEU A 776 -46.87 11.34 -14.67
C LEU A 776 -48.17 11.15 -15.47
N GLU A 777 -48.79 12.24 -15.91
CA GLU A 777 -49.91 12.21 -16.85
C GLU A 777 -49.46 11.72 -18.25
N ARG A 778 -48.34 12.25 -18.79
CA ARG A 778 -47.71 11.70 -20.01
C ARG A 778 -47.35 10.21 -19.87
N VAL A 779 -46.84 9.77 -18.70
CA VAL A 779 -46.51 8.35 -18.44
C VAL A 779 -47.74 7.43 -18.41
N ARG A 780 -48.91 7.92 -17.97
CA ARG A 780 -50.19 7.19 -18.11
C ARG A 780 -50.66 7.10 -19.57
N GLY A 781 -50.22 8.02 -20.43
CA GLY A 781 -50.51 8.02 -21.86
C GLY A 781 -49.82 6.89 -22.64
N GLN A 782 -50.33 6.62 -23.85
CA GLN A 782 -49.85 5.52 -24.71
C GLN A 782 -48.46 5.75 -25.34
N SER A 783 -47.83 6.91 -25.13
CA SER A 783 -46.46 7.22 -25.58
C SER A 783 -45.62 7.70 -24.40
N THR A 784 -44.58 6.95 -24.06
CA THR A 784 -43.66 7.23 -22.95
C THR A 784 -42.27 7.43 -23.54
N ARG A 785 -41.71 8.65 -23.46
CA ARG A 785 -40.44 8.97 -24.13
C ARG A 785 -39.26 8.50 -23.28
N PRO A 786 -38.09 8.18 -23.88
CA PRO A 786 -36.91 7.76 -23.12
C PRO A 786 -36.42 8.81 -22.10
N SER A 787 -36.69 10.10 -22.34
CA SER A 787 -36.40 11.19 -21.40
C SER A 787 -37.34 11.24 -20.20
N ASP A 788 -38.62 10.90 -20.37
CA ASP A 788 -39.58 10.76 -19.26
C ASP A 788 -39.08 9.66 -18.27
N VAL A 789 -38.59 8.54 -18.83
CA VAL A 789 -37.97 7.44 -18.07
C VAL A 789 -36.69 7.90 -17.35
N LEU A 790 -35.77 8.55 -18.06
CA LEU A 790 -34.51 9.02 -17.48
C LEU A 790 -34.73 10.06 -16.38
N ARG A 791 -35.74 10.93 -16.53
CA ARG A 791 -36.06 11.97 -15.54
C ARG A 791 -36.72 11.39 -14.28
N LEU A 792 -37.46 10.28 -14.36
CA LEU A 792 -37.88 9.52 -13.18
C LEU A 792 -36.67 8.91 -12.45
N LEU A 793 -35.74 8.28 -13.19
CA LEU A 793 -34.50 7.69 -12.63
C LEU A 793 -33.50 8.73 -12.07
N LYS A 794 -33.68 10.03 -12.39
CA LYS A 794 -32.90 11.16 -11.85
C LYS A 794 -33.74 12.13 -11.01
N GLN A 795 -34.92 11.70 -10.57
CA GLN A 795 -35.80 12.50 -9.70
C GLN A 795 -35.29 12.45 -8.24
N PRO A 796 -35.06 13.59 -7.58
CA PRO A 796 -34.62 13.61 -6.18
C PRO A 796 -35.73 13.21 -5.19
N ALA A 797 -35.32 12.59 -4.08
CA ALA A 797 -36.11 12.36 -2.86
C ALA A 797 -36.53 13.70 -2.20
N ARG A 798 -37.31 13.67 -1.12
CA ARG A 798 -38.08 14.85 -0.64
C ARG A 798 -37.18 16.00 -0.17
N ASP A 799 -36.26 15.75 0.74
CA ASP A 799 -35.41 16.80 1.33
C ASP A 799 -34.42 17.32 0.28
N THR A 800 -33.93 16.41 -0.56
CA THR A 800 -33.10 16.69 -1.74
C THR A 800 -33.83 17.57 -2.75
N ARG A 801 -35.10 17.27 -3.07
CA ARG A 801 -35.93 18.05 -4.00
C ARG A 801 -36.18 19.46 -3.49
N SER A 802 -36.33 19.64 -2.18
CA SER A 802 -36.38 20.97 -1.55
C SER A 802 -35.05 21.71 -1.71
N ALA A 803 -33.91 21.07 -1.45
CA ALA A 803 -32.59 21.68 -1.62
C ALA A 803 -32.34 22.13 -3.08
N VAL A 804 -32.72 21.32 -4.06
CA VAL A 804 -32.64 21.67 -5.49
C VAL A 804 -33.58 22.81 -5.86
N ARG A 805 -34.84 22.78 -5.42
CA ARG A 805 -35.80 23.88 -5.64
C ARG A 805 -35.25 25.21 -5.12
N SER A 806 -34.71 25.25 -3.89
CA SER A 806 -34.11 26.47 -3.32
C SER A 806 -32.98 27.03 -4.18
N ALA A 807 -32.10 26.15 -4.70
CA ALA A 807 -30.99 26.58 -5.54
C ALA A 807 -31.45 27.04 -6.94
N ASP A 808 -32.40 26.32 -7.57
CA ASP A 808 -33.03 26.71 -8.85
C ASP A 808 -33.79 28.05 -8.74
N TYR A 809 -34.50 28.29 -7.62
CA TYR A 809 -35.16 29.57 -7.34
C TYR A 809 -34.15 30.70 -7.16
N LEU A 810 -33.02 30.44 -6.50
CA LEU A 810 -31.99 31.45 -6.25
C LEU A 810 -31.22 31.84 -7.53
N GLU A 811 -30.77 30.87 -8.34
CA GLU A 811 -30.13 31.16 -9.64
C GLU A 811 -31.09 31.99 -10.54
N ASN A 812 -32.38 31.62 -10.59
CA ASN A 812 -33.36 32.37 -11.41
C ASN A 812 -33.76 33.74 -10.86
N THR A 813 -33.88 33.91 -9.53
CA THR A 813 -34.21 35.21 -8.93
C THR A 813 -33.13 36.24 -9.26
N LEU A 814 -31.85 35.82 -9.14
CA LEU A 814 -30.70 36.67 -9.45
C LEU A 814 -30.63 36.99 -10.96
N ARG A 815 -30.88 36.01 -11.84
CA ARG A 815 -30.99 36.24 -13.29
C ARG A 815 -32.08 37.27 -13.63
N LEU A 816 -33.29 37.11 -13.08
CA LEU A 816 -34.42 38.01 -13.34
C LEU A 816 -34.18 39.43 -12.82
N ILE A 817 -33.49 39.59 -11.69
CA ILE A 817 -33.05 40.90 -11.18
C ILE A 817 -32.07 41.55 -12.17
N HIS A 818 -31.04 40.82 -12.63
CA HIS A 818 -30.07 41.31 -13.60
C HIS A 818 -30.73 41.73 -14.94
N GLU A 819 -31.63 40.90 -15.48
CA GLU A 819 -32.41 41.21 -16.69
C GLU A 819 -33.28 42.48 -16.51
N LYS A 820 -33.93 42.63 -15.36
CA LYS A 820 -34.78 43.78 -15.05
C LYS A 820 -33.99 45.07 -14.86
N VAL A 821 -32.83 45.03 -14.22
CA VAL A 821 -31.94 46.20 -14.08
C VAL A 821 -31.39 46.64 -15.44
N HIS A 822 -30.85 45.71 -16.25
CA HIS A 822 -30.31 46.06 -17.57
C HIS A 822 -31.36 46.62 -18.53
N SER A 823 -32.58 46.07 -18.53
CA SER A 823 -33.69 46.59 -19.35
C SER A 823 -34.20 47.95 -18.88
N THR A 824 -34.23 48.21 -17.56
CA THR A 824 -34.73 49.47 -17.00
C THR A 824 -33.71 50.61 -17.06
N HIS A 825 -32.40 50.34 -17.02
CA HIS A 825 -31.36 51.38 -16.89
C HIS A 825 -30.42 51.52 -18.11
N ARG A 826 -30.63 50.76 -19.20
CA ARG A 826 -29.80 50.78 -20.43
C ARG A 826 -28.29 50.59 -20.20
N LEU A 827 -27.89 49.94 -19.10
CA LEU A 827 -26.50 49.70 -18.74
C LEU A 827 -25.82 48.72 -19.73
N HIS A 828 -24.55 48.96 -20.07
CA HIS A 828 -23.79 48.09 -20.96
C HIS A 828 -23.70 46.66 -20.41
N LYS A 829 -24.02 45.69 -21.27
CA LYS A 829 -24.39 44.30 -20.96
C LYS A 829 -23.23 43.38 -20.49
N ARG A 830 -22.19 43.91 -19.81
CA ARG A 830 -20.89 43.21 -19.69
C ARG A 830 -20.00 43.49 -18.45
N SER A 831 -20.49 44.14 -17.38
CA SER A 831 -19.60 44.58 -16.28
C SER A 831 -20.10 44.42 -14.83
N LEU A 832 -21.28 43.84 -14.56
CA LEU A 832 -21.81 43.65 -13.19
C LEU A 832 -22.54 42.30 -13.08
N ASN A 833 -22.29 41.53 -12.02
CA ASN A 833 -23.09 40.35 -11.68
C ASN A 833 -24.37 40.75 -10.96
N ALA A 834 -25.36 39.85 -10.89
CA ALA A 834 -26.60 40.07 -10.15
C ALA A 834 -26.37 40.42 -8.66
N THR A 835 -25.34 39.84 -8.03
CA THR A 835 -24.93 40.11 -6.65
C THR A 835 -24.35 41.50 -6.43
N ASP A 836 -23.80 42.11 -7.48
CA ASP A 836 -23.11 43.41 -7.40
C ASP A 836 -24.10 44.58 -7.50
N LEU A 837 -25.38 44.26 -7.73
CA LEU A 837 -26.52 45.17 -7.87
C LEU A 837 -27.43 45.19 -6.62
N LEU A 838 -27.08 44.45 -5.57
CA LEU A 838 -27.92 44.21 -4.40
C LEU A 838 -27.16 44.50 -3.10
N THR A 839 -27.83 45.13 -2.13
CA THR A 839 -27.27 45.30 -0.78
C THR A 839 -27.21 43.95 -0.03
N PRO A 840 -26.33 43.80 0.98
CA PRO A 840 -26.28 42.57 1.78
C PRO A 840 -27.61 42.18 2.46
N GLU A 841 -28.46 43.16 2.78
CA GLU A 841 -29.76 42.94 3.45
C GLU A 841 -30.84 42.46 2.46
N GLU A 842 -30.89 43.04 1.26
CA GLU A 842 -31.71 42.51 0.16
C GLU A 842 -31.28 41.10 -0.21
N LEU A 843 -29.97 40.83 -0.19
CA LEU A 843 -29.39 39.54 -0.54
C LEU A 843 -29.66 38.46 0.53
N ASP A 844 -29.55 38.77 1.83
CA ASP A 844 -30.02 37.88 2.91
C ASP A 844 -31.53 37.59 2.78
N THR A 845 -32.31 38.63 2.48
CA THR A 845 -33.76 38.50 2.27
C THR A 845 -34.07 37.52 1.13
N ILE A 846 -33.40 37.66 -0.03
CA ILE A 846 -33.53 36.72 -1.16
C ILE A 846 -33.07 35.31 -0.78
N VAL A 847 -31.94 35.16 -0.07
CA VAL A 847 -31.40 33.85 0.37
C VAL A 847 -32.31 33.15 1.39
N ARG A 848 -33.06 33.91 2.19
CA ARG A 848 -34.07 33.39 3.12
C ARG A 848 -35.36 33.03 2.42
N VAL A 849 -35.90 33.91 1.58
CA VAL A 849 -37.15 33.68 0.82
C VAL A 849 -37.03 32.49 -0.15
N THR A 850 -35.85 32.29 -0.76
CA THR A 850 -35.57 31.10 -1.59
C THR A 850 -35.32 29.81 -0.78
N GLY A 851 -35.21 29.89 0.56
CA GLY A 851 -34.90 28.76 1.44
C GLY A 851 -33.42 28.34 1.48
N CYS A 852 -32.55 28.96 0.69
CA CYS A 852 -31.12 28.64 0.67
C CYS A 852 -30.40 28.92 2.01
N ALA A 853 -30.91 29.84 2.85
CA ALA A 853 -30.35 30.15 4.17
C ALA A 853 -30.16 28.90 5.05
N ALA A 854 -31.16 28.00 5.09
CA ALA A 854 -31.09 26.74 5.85
C ALA A 854 -30.11 25.71 5.23
N ARG A 855 -29.76 25.89 3.96
CA ARG A 855 -28.85 25.01 3.21
C ARG A 855 -27.38 25.47 3.32
N VAL A 856 -27.11 26.77 3.52
CA VAL A 856 -25.74 27.32 3.66
C VAL A 856 -25.26 27.48 5.12
N SER A 857 -26.17 27.58 6.08
CA SER A 857 -25.83 27.75 7.51
C SER A 857 -25.07 26.55 8.12
N LYS A 858 -24.25 26.79 9.16
CA LYS A 858 -23.54 25.72 9.89
C LYS A 858 -24.49 25.06 10.91
N PRO A 859 -24.81 23.76 10.81
CA PRO A 859 -25.68 23.11 11.79
C PRO A 859 -24.93 22.81 13.09
N SER A 860 -25.67 22.71 14.20
CA SER A 860 -25.14 22.32 15.52
C SER A 860 -25.06 20.81 15.66
N CYS A 861 -23.95 20.31 16.19
CA CYS A 861 -23.74 18.87 16.44
C CYS A 861 -24.01 18.45 17.89
N HIS A 862 -24.16 19.40 18.81
CA HIS A 862 -24.38 19.12 20.23
C HIS A 862 -25.84 18.78 20.57
N THR A 863 -26.77 19.12 19.68
CA THR A 863 -28.22 18.92 19.82
C THR A 863 -28.73 17.60 19.23
N THR A 864 -27.88 16.85 18.52
CA THR A 864 -28.29 15.66 17.78
C THR A 864 -27.96 14.38 18.58
N PRO A 865 -28.96 13.55 18.95
CA PRO A 865 -28.72 12.36 19.78
C PRO A 865 -27.72 11.38 19.16
N ASN A 866 -26.86 10.80 20.00
CA ASN A 866 -25.97 9.68 19.69
C ASN A 866 -24.95 9.88 18.54
N VAL A 867 -24.70 11.10 18.05
CA VAL A 867 -23.73 11.38 16.96
C VAL A 867 -22.30 10.89 17.26
N ASN A 868 -21.91 10.81 18.53
CA ASN A 868 -20.62 10.24 18.95
C ASN A 868 -20.53 8.70 18.80
N LYS A 869 -21.61 8.02 18.42
CA LYS A 869 -21.73 6.55 18.35
C LYS A 869 -22.30 6.05 17.02
N TYR A 870 -23.20 6.81 16.40
CA TYR A 870 -23.84 6.46 15.12
C TYR A 870 -23.83 7.67 14.18
N ARG A 871 -23.73 7.42 12.87
CA ARG A 871 -23.88 8.45 11.85
C ARG A 871 -25.37 8.75 11.61
N THR A 872 -25.70 10.00 11.34
CA THR A 872 -27.02 10.43 10.81
C THR A 872 -27.22 9.91 9.38
N ALA A 873 -28.45 9.72 8.91
CA ALA A 873 -28.72 9.30 7.54
C ALA A 873 -28.20 10.32 6.51
N THR A 874 -28.26 11.61 6.85
CA THR A 874 -27.69 12.70 6.04
C THR A 874 -26.16 12.83 6.11
N SER A 875 -25.47 12.02 6.90
CA SER A 875 -24.04 12.18 7.25
C SER A 875 -23.64 13.54 7.86
N VAL A 876 -24.58 14.42 8.21
CA VAL A 876 -24.33 15.67 8.92
C VAL A 876 -23.68 15.38 10.29
N CYS A 877 -22.71 16.22 10.66
CA CYS A 877 -21.89 16.07 11.88
C CYS A 877 -20.96 14.84 11.94
N ASN A 878 -20.82 14.05 10.86
CA ASN A 878 -19.75 13.04 10.74
C ASN A 878 -18.34 13.68 10.80
N ASN A 879 -18.23 15.00 10.57
CA ASN A 879 -17.08 15.83 10.96
C ASN A 879 -17.56 16.97 11.87
N LEU A 880 -17.27 16.90 13.17
CA LEU A 880 -17.76 17.86 14.18
C LEU A 880 -17.31 19.31 13.92
N ASN A 881 -16.10 19.51 13.37
CA ASN A 881 -15.57 20.85 13.10
C ASN A 881 -16.20 21.47 11.85
N TYR A 882 -16.47 20.65 10.83
CA TYR A 882 -17.05 21.02 9.55
C TYR A 882 -18.26 20.13 9.21
N PRO A 883 -19.44 20.37 9.84
CA PRO A 883 -20.56 19.42 9.88
C PRO A 883 -21.18 18.98 8.55
N ARG A 884 -20.87 19.67 7.44
CA ARG A 884 -21.37 19.34 6.10
C ARG A 884 -20.35 18.59 5.22
N LEU A 885 -19.12 18.32 5.68
CA LEU A 885 -18.14 17.60 4.85
C LEU A 885 -18.54 16.14 4.64
N GLY A 886 -18.88 15.80 3.39
CA GLY A 886 -19.37 14.48 3.00
C GLY A 886 -20.84 14.20 3.37
N ALA A 887 -21.57 15.21 3.84
CA ALA A 887 -23.00 15.10 4.08
C ALA A 887 -23.78 15.09 2.75
N SER A 888 -24.97 14.50 2.74
CA SER A 888 -25.88 14.59 1.59
C SER A 888 -26.36 16.02 1.36
N ASN A 889 -26.75 16.31 0.12
CA ASN A 889 -27.15 17.64 -0.34
C ASN A 889 -26.03 18.70 -0.22
N THR A 890 -24.80 18.31 -0.57
CA THR A 890 -23.61 19.17 -0.58
C THR A 890 -22.89 19.09 -1.94
N PRO A 891 -22.00 20.04 -2.30
CA PRO A 891 -21.38 20.04 -3.63
C PRO A 891 -20.27 18.98 -3.72
N PHE A 892 -20.10 18.39 -4.90
CA PHE A 892 -18.96 17.50 -5.17
C PHE A 892 -17.62 18.20 -4.93
N THR A 893 -16.69 17.51 -4.28
CA THR A 893 -15.32 18.02 -4.10
C THR A 893 -14.54 17.90 -5.41
N ARG A 894 -14.08 19.02 -5.96
CA ARG A 894 -13.21 19.03 -7.14
C ARG A 894 -11.73 18.97 -6.77
N TRP A 895 -10.95 18.25 -7.59
CA TRP A 895 -9.48 18.24 -7.51
C TRP A 895 -8.82 19.22 -8.50
N LEU A 896 -9.60 19.80 -9.42
CA LEU A 896 -9.21 20.83 -10.39
C LEU A 896 -10.31 21.91 -10.47
N PRO A 897 -9.99 23.18 -10.73
CA PRO A 897 -11.00 24.23 -10.89
C PRO A 897 -12.01 23.91 -12.00
N ALA A 898 -13.29 24.24 -11.79
CA ALA A 898 -14.31 24.10 -12.84
C ALA A 898 -13.97 24.97 -14.06
N GLN A 899 -14.31 24.46 -15.25
CA GLN A 899 -14.32 25.21 -16.50
C GLN A 899 -15.77 25.28 -17.00
N TYR A 900 -16.12 26.44 -17.55
CA TYR A 900 -17.44 26.83 -18.03
C TYR A 900 -17.25 27.84 -19.16
N ASP A 901 -18.13 27.85 -20.16
CA ASP A 901 -18.04 28.73 -21.35
C ASP A 901 -18.01 30.22 -20.95
N ASN A 902 -18.83 30.64 -19.98
CA ASN A 902 -18.82 31.98 -19.40
C ASN A 902 -17.89 32.12 -18.17
N GLY A 903 -17.08 31.11 -17.86
CA GLY A 903 -16.21 31.05 -16.69
C GLY A 903 -16.89 30.76 -15.35
N VAL A 904 -18.23 30.87 -15.24
CA VAL A 904 -18.99 30.85 -13.98
C VAL A 904 -19.95 29.67 -13.85
N SER A 905 -20.75 29.40 -14.89
CA SER A 905 -21.96 28.56 -14.81
C SER A 905 -22.32 27.80 -16.10
N GLN A 906 -22.12 28.41 -17.28
CA GLN A 906 -22.56 27.86 -18.56
C GLN A 906 -21.73 26.63 -18.96
N PRO A 907 -22.33 25.46 -19.22
CA PRO A 907 -21.62 24.24 -19.62
C PRO A 907 -20.65 24.44 -20.78
N ASN A 908 -19.56 23.67 -20.83
CA ASN A 908 -18.61 23.73 -21.93
C ASN A 908 -19.27 23.39 -23.28
N GLY A 909 -19.10 24.24 -24.29
CA GLY A 909 -19.73 24.11 -25.60
C GLY A 909 -21.21 24.53 -25.64
N TRP A 910 -21.63 25.40 -24.71
CA TRP A 910 -22.94 26.07 -24.69
C TRP A 910 -23.06 27.10 -25.82
N ASP A 911 -22.00 27.85 -26.12
CA ASP A 911 -21.78 28.47 -27.43
C ASP A 911 -20.95 27.52 -28.30
N ARG A 912 -21.37 27.32 -29.56
CA ARG A 912 -20.63 26.47 -30.52
C ARG A 912 -19.36 27.15 -31.04
N ASN A 913 -19.25 28.47 -30.90
CA ASN A 913 -18.11 29.25 -31.38
C ASN A 913 -16.96 29.32 -30.37
N THR A 914 -17.19 28.90 -29.11
CA THR A 914 -16.16 28.87 -28.06
C THR A 914 -14.98 27.99 -28.47
N ARG A 915 -13.78 28.57 -28.49
CA ARG A 915 -12.54 27.87 -28.85
C ARG A 915 -11.71 27.51 -27.62
N TYR A 916 -11.50 26.21 -27.46
CA TYR A 916 -10.65 25.59 -26.46
C TYR A 916 -9.29 25.29 -27.12
N ASN A 917 -8.23 25.97 -26.68
CA ASN A 917 -6.89 25.89 -27.30
C ASN A 917 -6.92 26.05 -28.84
N ASN A 918 -7.70 27.03 -29.32
CA ASN A 918 -8.02 27.33 -30.72
C ASN A 918 -8.98 26.35 -31.46
N PHE A 919 -9.38 25.23 -30.85
CA PHE A 919 -10.32 24.26 -31.45
C PHE A 919 -11.75 24.42 -30.92
N MET A 920 -12.76 24.20 -31.76
CA MET A 920 -14.16 24.09 -31.30
C MET A 920 -14.42 22.66 -30.81
N LEU A 921 -15.30 22.48 -29.82
CA LEU A 921 -15.67 21.14 -29.35
C LEU A 921 -16.53 20.40 -30.39
N PRO A 922 -16.26 19.11 -30.67
CA PRO A 922 -17.08 18.31 -31.59
C PRO A 922 -18.45 17.98 -30.97
N LEU A 923 -19.41 17.59 -31.81
CA LEU A 923 -20.71 17.13 -31.31
C LEU A 923 -20.55 15.84 -30.50
N VAL A 924 -21.05 15.82 -29.26
CA VAL A 924 -20.91 14.67 -28.34
C VAL A 924 -21.47 13.37 -28.96
N ARG A 925 -22.57 13.47 -29.72
CA ARG A 925 -23.16 12.34 -30.44
C ARG A 925 -22.27 11.84 -31.59
N GLU A 926 -21.52 12.72 -32.25
CA GLU A 926 -20.53 12.33 -33.26
C GLU A 926 -19.33 11.60 -32.65
N VAL A 927 -18.85 12.04 -31.48
CA VAL A 927 -17.81 11.32 -30.72
C VAL A 927 -18.31 9.92 -30.31
N SER A 928 -19.54 9.82 -29.81
CA SER A 928 -20.19 8.53 -29.50
C SER A 928 -20.25 7.62 -30.73
N ASN A 929 -20.71 8.12 -31.88
CA ASN A 929 -20.82 7.34 -33.12
C ASN A 929 -19.46 6.91 -33.70
N ARG A 930 -18.40 7.72 -33.55
CA ARG A 930 -17.08 7.46 -34.15
C ARG A 930 -16.12 6.65 -33.26
N ILE A 931 -16.24 6.74 -31.93
CA ILE A 931 -15.24 6.21 -30.99
C ILE A 931 -15.81 5.14 -30.05
N LEU A 932 -17.09 5.23 -29.67
CA LEU A 932 -17.70 4.35 -28.66
C LEU A 932 -18.67 3.32 -29.26
N ALA A 933 -18.96 3.41 -30.56
CA ALA A 933 -19.88 2.51 -31.24
C ALA A 933 -19.33 1.08 -31.29
N THR A 934 -19.94 0.19 -30.53
CA THR A 934 -19.72 -1.26 -30.56
C THR A 934 -20.99 -1.94 -31.09
N ASN A 935 -20.85 -3.01 -31.87
CA ASN A 935 -21.99 -3.81 -32.32
C ASN A 935 -22.31 -4.88 -31.28
N ASP A 936 -23.59 -5.10 -30.98
CA ASP A 936 -24.05 -6.09 -29.98
C ASP A 936 -23.57 -7.52 -30.31
N THR A 937 -23.36 -7.84 -31.59
CA THR A 937 -22.82 -9.14 -32.02
C THR A 937 -21.29 -9.27 -31.87
N GLY A 938 -20.59 -8.19 -31.51
CA GLY A 938 -19.13 -8.13 -31.35
C GLY A 938 -18.65 -8.02 -29.90
N VAL A 939 -19.54 -8.21 -28.91
CA VAL A 939 -19.20 -8.12 -27.48
C VAL A 939 -18.61 -9.44 -26.99
N GLU A 940 -17.31 -9.47 -26.70
CA GLU A 940 -16.69 -10.60 -26.00
C GLU A 940 -16.97 -10.58 -24.49
N CYS A 941 -17.24 -11.75 -23.91
CA CYS A 941 -17.34 -11.91 -22.46
C CYS A 941 -15.96 -11.90 -21.79
N ASP A 942 -15.85 -11.19 -20.66
CA ASP A 942 -14.67 -11.25 -19.79
C ASP A 942 -14.47 -12.68 -19.25
N ARG A 943 -13.20 -13.11 -19.13
CA ARG A 943 -12.81 -14.48 -18.77
C ARG A 943 -12.25 -14.60 -17.35
N GLU A 944 -12.04 -13.48 -16.65
CA GLU A 944 -11.58 -13.42 -15.25
C GLU A 944 -12.69 -12.88 -14.32
N PHE A 945 -13.53 -11.98 -14.81
CA PHE A 945 -14.55 -11.28 -14.03
C PHE A 945 -15.98 -11.61 -14.47
N THR A 946 -16.86 -11.86 -13.50
CA THR A 946 -18.30 -12.01 -13.75
C THR A 946 -19.01 -10.66 -13.69
N HIS A 947 -20.26 -10.60 -14.16
CA HIS A 947 -21.13 -9.43 -13.98
C HIS A 947 -21.27 -8.95 -12.53
N MET A 948 -20.92 -9.77 -11.52
CA MET A 948 -20.89 -9.30 -10.13
C MET A 948 -19.88 -8.15 -9.93
N VAL A 949 -18.81 -8.05 -10.73
CA VAL A 949 -17.86 -6.92 -10.66
C VAL A 949 -18.49 -5.63 -11.17
N THR A 950 -19.24 -5.66 -12.27
CA THR A 950 -19.92 -4.47 -12.82
C THR A 950 -21.17 -4.09 -12.04
N LEU A 951 -21.89 -5.07 -11.48
CA LEU A 951 -23.01 -4.84 -10.56
C LEU A 951 -22.54 -4.28 -9.22
N PHE A 952 -21.46 -4.81 -8.64
CA PHE A 952 -20.90 -4.25 -7.40
C PHE A 952 -20.24 -2.88 -7.65
N GLY A 953 -19.70 -2.63 -8.85
CA GLY A 953 -19.29 -1.28 -9.26
C GLY A 953 -20.43 -0.27 -9.16
N GLN A 954 -21.58 -0.57 -9.78
CA GLN A 954 -22.81 0.25 -9.69
C GLN A 954 -23.34 0.34 -8.25
N TRP A 955 -23.26 -0.73 -7.46
CA TRP A 955 -23.67 -0.73 -6.05
C TRP A 955 -22.91 0.31 -5.22
N ASN A 956 -21.59 0.43 -5.43
CA ASN A 956 -20.76 1.41 -4.72
C ASN A 956 -20.92 2.83 -5.29
N ASP A 957 -21.15 2.99 -6.60
CA ASP A 957 -21.46 4.30 -7.19
C ASP A 957 -22.77 4.87 -6.63
N HIS A 958 -23.82 4.02 -6.57
CA HIS A 958 -25.12 4.35 -5.98
C HIS A 958 -25.11 4.43 -4.44
N ASP A 959 -23.98 4.22 -3.78
CA ASP A 959 -23.78 4.53 -2.34
C ASP A 959 -23.17 5.94 -2.18
N LEU A 960 -22.28 6.33 -3.11
CA LEU A 960 -21.41 7.51 -3.03
C LEU A 960 -21.89 8.71 -3.85
N THR A 961 -22.59 8.51 -4.97
CA THR A 961 -22.94 9.59 -5.90
C THR A 961 -24.37 9.48 -6.45
N PHE A 962 -25.15 10.56 -6.32
CA PHE A 962 -26.36 10.76 -7.11
C PHE A 962 -26.49 12.25 -7.45
N THR A 963 -26.33 12.56 -8.73
CA THR A 963 -26.57 13.91 -9.27
C THR A 963 -27.98 13.98 -9.87
N PRO A 964 -28.96 14.61 -9.19
CA PRO A 964 -30.29 14.81 -9.75
C PRO A 964 -30.31 15.92 -10.82
N PHE A 965 -31.37 15.92 -11.63
CA PHE A 965 -31.70 17.04 -12.52
C PHE A 965 -32.54 18.10 -11.79
N SER A 966 -32.68 19.28 -12.40
CA SER A 966 -33.73 20.23 -12.01
C SER A 966 -35.11 19.55 -12.12
N PRO A 967 -36.05 19.79 -11.18
CA PRO A 967 -37.43 19.31 -11.28
C PRO A 967 -38.21 19.86 -12.48
N SER A 968 -37.78 20.95 -13.13
CA SER A 968 -38.52 21.53 -14.26
C SER A 968 -38.39 20.69 -15.55
N ILE A 969 -39.49 20.56 -16.30
CA ILE A 969 -39.49 20.11 -17.71
C ILE A 969 -39.29 21.26 -18.70
N ARG A 970 -39.38 22.52 -18.25
CA ARG A 970 -39.41 23.71 -19.10
C ARG A 970 -38.27 24.66 -18.78
N SER A 971 -37.79 25.35 -19.81
CA SER A 971 -36.88 26.50 -19.68
C SER A 971 -37.44 27.53 -18.70
N PHE A 972 -36.58 28.04 -17.83
CA PHE A 972 -36.90 29.14 -16.91
C PHE A 972 -36.93 30.52 -17.59
N SER A 973 -36.44 30.66 -18.83
CA SER A 973 -36.41 31.96 -19.53
C SER A 973 -37.53 32.13 -20.56
N ASN A 974 -37.95 31.05 -21.23
CA ASN A 974 -38.93 31.11 -22.33
C ASN A 974 -40.10 30.11 -22.18
N GLY A 975 -40.07 29.22 -21.18
CA GLY A 975 -41.17 28.29 -20.91
C GLY A 975 -41.34 27.14 -21.90
N LEU A 976 -40.45 26.97 -22.89
CA LEU A 976 -40.44 25.84 -23.81
C LEU A 976 -40.13 24.53 -23.07
N ASP A 977 -40.75 23.43 -23.51
CA ASP A 977 -40.52 22.08 -23.00
C ASP A 977 -39.19 21.54 -23.53
N CYS A 978 -38.31 21.08 -22.64
CA CYS A 978 -36.95 20.63 -22.98
C CYS A 978 -36.94 19.34 -23.84
N ASP A 979 -38.07 18.62 -23.93
CA ASP A 979 -38.22 17.46 -24.80
C ASP A 979 -38.76 17.81 -26.20
N GLU A 980 -39.24 19.05 -26.39
CA GLU A 980 -39.91 19.53 -27.60
C GLU A 980 -39.14 20.67 -28.29
N SER A 981 -38.01 21.11 -27.70
CA SER A 981 -37.13 22.15 -28.24
C SER A 981 -35.66 21.77 -28.17
N CYS A 982 -34.92 22.11 -29.23
CA CYS A 982 -33.45 21.97 -29.29
C CYS A 982 -32.69 23.25 -28.87
N GLU A 983 -33.39 24.25 -28.32
CA GLU A 983 -32.81 25.47 -27.76
C GLU A 983 -32.01 25.18 -26.48
N ARG A 984 -30.94 25.95 -26.27
CA ARG A 984 -30.13 25.93 -25.05
C ARG A 984 -30.61 27.04 -24.12
N SER A 985 -31.55 26.71 -23.24
CA SER A 985 -32.01 27.59 -22.17
C SER A 985 -32.32 26.78 -20.91
N GLU A 986 -31.79 27.21 -19.77
CA GLU A 986 -31.73 26.40 -18.56
C GLU A 986 -33.13 26.01 -18.04
N PRO A 987 -33.37 24.75 -17.63
CA PRO A 987 -32.40 23.66 -17.47
C PRO A 987 -32.16 22.82 -18.75
N CYS A 988 -32.74 23.17 -19.89
CA CYS A 988 -32.57 22.43 -21.15
C CYS A 988 -31.13 22.57 -21.70
N PHE A 989 -30.45 21.44 -21.92
CA PHE A 989 -29.12 21.39 -22.54
C PHE A 989 -29.00 20.22 -23.54
N PRO A 990 -29.77 20.25 -24.64
CA PRO A 990 -29.93 19.11 -25.55
C PRO A 990 -28.64 18.77 -26.34
N ILE A 991 -28.39 17.47 -26.53
CA ILE A 991 -27.30 16.95 -27.36
C ILE A 991 -27.70 17.02 -28.82
N GLN A 992 -26.94 17.77 -29.60
CA GLN A 992 -27.20 18.02 -31.02
C GLN A 992 -26.78 16.82 -31.89
N ILE A 993 -27.65 16.41 -32.82
CA ILE A 993 -27.45 15.23 -33.67
C ILE A 993 -26.62 15.62 -34.91
N PRO A 994 -25.57 14.87 -35.31
CA PRO A 994 -24.80 15.17 -36.50
C PRO A 994 -25.59 14.87 -37.79
N PRO A 995 -25.35 15.56 -38.93
CA PRO A 995 -26.11 15.39 -40.18
C PRO A 995 -26.04 14.01 -40.87
N ARG A 996 -25.43 12.99 -40.23
CA ARG A 996 -25.29 11.61 -40.70
C ARG A 996 -25.31 10.63 -39.52
N ASP A 997 -26.25 10.79 -38.60
CA ASP A 997 -26.42 9.84 -37.50
C ASP A 997 -26.93 8.48 -38.03
N PRO A 998 -26.36 7.34 -37.61
CA PRO A 998 -26.76 6.03 -38.13
C PRO A 998 -28.07 5.49 -37.53
N ARG A 999 -28.69 6.18 -36.56
CA ARG A 999 -29.87 5.68 -35.83
C ARG A 999 -30.98 6.72 -35.61
N LEU A 1000 -30.64 8.00 -35.53
CA LEU A 1000 -31.60 9.08 -35.20
C LEU A 1000 -31.92 9.96 -36.41
N PRO A 1001 -33.14 10.53 -36.52
CA PRO A 1001 -33.48 11.48 -37.58
C PRO A 1001 -32.56 12.71 -37.56
N THR A 1002 -32.19 13.20 -38.75
CA THR A 1002 -31.30 14.35 -38.92
C THR A 1002 -32.02 15.54 -39.53
N GLY A 1003 -31.99 16.68 -38.85
CA GLY A 1003 -32.64 17.94 -39.23
C GLY A 1003 -32.17 19.09 -38.32
N PRO A 1004 -32.54 20.34 -38.63
CA PRO A 1004 -32.14 21.50 -37.82
C PRO A 1004 -32.66 21.41 -36.37
N ASP A 1005 -33.89 20.91 -36.20
CA ASP A 1005 -34.57 20.73 -34.91
C ASP A 1005 -34.44 19.30 -34.37
N SER A 1006 -33.38 18.58 -34.75
CA SER A 1006 -33.11 17.21 -34.31
C SER A 1006 -32.04 17.16 -33.21
N CYS A 1007 -32.47 16.84 -31.98
CA CYS A 1007 -31.58 16.67 -30.84
C CYS A 1007 -32.04 15.53 -29.92
N ILE A 1008 -31.16 15.11 -29.01
CA ILE A 1008 -31.48 14.23 -27.88
C ILE A 1008 -31.70 15.14 -26.66
N PRO A 1009 -32.88 15.14 -26.02
CA PRO A 1009 -33.14 15.98 -24.85
C PRO A 1009 -32.30 15.53 -23.66
N VAL A 1010 -31.64 16.51 -23.02
CA VAL A 1010 -30.80 16.33 -21.83
C VAL A 1010 -31.02 17.54 -20.92
N PHE A 1011 -31.12 17.28 -19.62
CA PHE A 1011 -31.35 18.27 -18.57
C PHE A 1011 -30.04 18.57 -17.83
N ARG A 1012 -29.83 19.85 -17.48
CA ARG A 1012 -28.69 20.29 -16.67
C ARG A 1012 -28.83 19.76 -15.23
N SER A 1013 -27.70 19.35 -14.67
CA SER A 1013 -27.60 18.88 -13.29
C SER A 1013 -27.89 19.98 -12.29
N ALA A 1014 -28.54 19.61 -11.19
CA ALA A 1014 -29.03 20.53 -10.17
C ALA A 1014 -27.91 21.36 -9.50
N PRO A 1015 -28.14 22.66 -9.21
CA PRO A 1015 -27.19 23.53 -8.53
C PRO A 1015 -27.08 23.27 -7.03
N VAL A 1016 -26.09 23.91 -6.40
CA VAL A 1016 -26.00 24.07 -4.94
C VAL A 1016 -26.06 25.55 -4.58
N CYS A 1017 -26.93 25.92 -3.63
CA CYS A 1017 -27.01 27.25 -3.04
C CYS A 1017 -25.62 27.79 -2.66
N GLY A 1018 -25.29 29.03 -3.04
CA GLY A 1018 -23.99 29.63 -2.70
C GLY A 1018 -22.87 29.33 -3.71
N THR A 1019 -23.22 28.93 -4.95
CA THR A 1019 -22.27 28.66 -6.04
C THR A 1019 -22.76 29.21 -7.38
N GLY A 1020 -21.85 29.42 -8.32
CA GLY A 1020 -22.15 29.95 -9.65
C GLY A 1020 -22.63 31.39 -9.55
N GLU A 1021 -23.74 31.70 -10.22
CA GLU A 1021 -24.37 33.03 -10.16
C GLU A 1021 -24.99 33.32 -8.78
N SER A 1022 -25.09 32.32 -7.89
CA SER A 1022 -25.49 32.46 -6.48
C SER A 1022 -24.32 32.53 -5.48
N ALA A 1023 -23.07 32.73 -5.94
CA ALA A 1023 -21.89 32.67 -5.07
C ALA A 1023 -21.70 33.89 -4.16
N PHE A 1024 -22.13 33.78 -2.90
CA PHE A 1024 -21.96 34.83 -1.88
C PHE A 1024 -20.55 34.93 -1.32
N ASN A 1025 -20.14 36.15 -0.96
CA ASN A 1025 -18.78 36.47 -0.56
C ASN A 1025 -18.44 36.13 0.91
N PHE A 1026 -18.82 34.94 1.37
CA PHE A 1026 -18.35 34.37 2.64
C PHE A 1026 -16.90 33.85 2.49
N GLY A 1027 -15.93 34.77 2.43
CA GLY A 1027 -14.51 34.46 2.49
C GLY A 1027 -13.67 34.78 1.24
N GLY A 1028 -14.09 35.69 0.37
CA GLY A 1028 -13.20 36.35 -0.60
C GLY A 1028 -12.97 35.63 -1.94
N VAL A 1029 -13.67 34.54 -2.24
CA VAL A 1029 -13.54 33.83 -3.54
C VAL A 1029 -14.91 33.46 -4.09
N ALA A 1030 -15.25 34.00 -5.26
CA ALA A 1030 -16.45 33.62 -6.01
C ALA A 1030 -16.33 32.15 -6.47
N LYS A 1031 -17.22 31.29 -5.97
CA LYS A 1031 -17.26 29.88 -6.34
C LYS A 1031 -18.00 29.70 -7.66
N LYS A 1032 -17.35 29.07 -8.65
CA LYS A 1032 -18.01 28.59 -9.86
C LYS A 1032 -19.15 27.61 -9.51
N ARG A 1033 -20.12 27.43 -10.41
CA ARG A 1033 -21.30 26.60 -10.17
C ARG A 1033 -20.91 25.18 -9.80
N GLU A 1034 -21.52 24.65 -8.75
CA GLU A 1034 -21.32 23.25 -8.36
C GLU A 1034 -22.58 22.41 -8.55
N GLN A 1035 -22.37 21.10 -8.68
CA GLN A 1035 -23.44 20.11 -8.79
C GLN A 1035 -23.69 19.52 -7.41
N ILE A 1036 -24.97 19.32 -7.07
CA ILE A 1036 -25.35 18.69 -5.80
C ILE A 1036 -25.09 17.18 -5.85
N ASN A 1037 -24.45 16.64 -4.80
CA ASN A 1037 -24.55 15.23 -4.49
C ASN A 1037 -25.73 15.03 -3.53
N ALA A 1038 -26.69 14.21 -3.92
CA ALA A 1038 -27.84 13.86 -3.09
C ALA A 1038 -27.56 12.72 -2.11
N LEU A 1039 -26.47 11.96 -2.29
CA LEU A 1039 -26.02 10.92 -1.36
C LEU A 1039 -24.94 11.44 -0.41
N THR A 1040 -24.61 10.62 0.60
CA THR A 1040 -23.41 10.84 1.42
C THR A 1040 -22.14 10.65 0.57
N ALA A 1041 -20.98 11.10 1.06
CA ALA A 1041 -19.69 10.82 0.41
C ALA A 1041 -19.00 9.58 0.99
N PHE A 1042 -19.75 8.62 1.54
CA PHE A 1042 -19.25 7.47 2.27
C PHE A 1042 -19.92 6.17 1.78
N LEU A 1043 -19.22 5.05 1.93
CA LEU A 1043 -19.85 3.73 1.81
C LEU A 1043 -20.58 3.44 3.14
N ASP A 1044 -21.83 3.86 3.26
CA ASP A 1044 -22.69 3.60 4.44
C ASP A 1044 -23.99 2.85 4.14
N LEU A 1045 -24.10 2.27 2.95
CA LEU A 1045 -25.29 1.61 2.44
C LEU A 1045 -26.49 2.57 2.37
N GLY A 1046 -26.24 3.78 1.84
CA GLY A 1046 -27.24 4.81 1.62
C GLY A 1046 -28.40 4.33 0.74
N GLN A 1047 -28.14 3.46 -0.25
CA GLN A 1047 -29.15 2.82 -1.09
C GLN A 1047 -30.00 1.73 -0.38
N VAL A 1048 -29.68 1.42 0.88
CA VAL A 1048 -30.45 0.50 1.76
C VAL A 1048 -31.10 1.24 2.93
N TYR A 1049 -30.42 2.24 3.52
CA TYR A 1049 -30.85 2.94 4.72
C TYR A 1049 -31.36 4.37 4.48
N GLY A 1050 -31.22 4.91 3.27
CA GLY A 1050 -31.60 6.27 2.86
C GLY A 1050 -30.55 7.34 3.20
N SER A 1051 -30.23 8.22 2.25
CA SER A 1051 -29.32 9.37 2.45
C SER A 1051 -30.01 10.65 2.99
N GLU A 1052 -31.30 10.60 3.32
CA GLU A 1052 -32.03 11.69 3.97
C GLU A 1052 -32.97 11.15 5.07
N GLU A 1053 -33.17 11.90 6.16
CA GLU A 1053 -33.87 11.41 7.37
C GLU A 1053 -35.35 11.06 7.12
N GLY A 1054 -35.98 11.65 6.10
CA GLY A 1054 -37.32 11.27 5.63
C GLY A 1054 -37.32 9.87 5.01
N LEU A 1055 -36.47 9.65 4.00
CA LEU A 1055 -36.36 8.35 3.31
C LEU A 1055 -35.88 7.24 4.26
N ALA A 1056 -34.92 7.55 5.14
CA ALA A 1056 -34.43 6.64 6.17
C ALA A 1056 -35.48 6.26 7.22
N ARG A 1057 -36.58 7.02 7.32
CA ARG A 1057 -37.75 6.71 8.14
C ARG A 1057 -38.76 5.85 7.36
N ASP A 1058 -39.05 6.20 6.10
CA ASP A 1058 -40.00 5.47 5.25
C ASP A 1058 -39.56 4.02 4.93
N LEU A 1059 -38.24 3.78 4.99
CA LEU A 1059 -37.58 2.48 4.84
C LEU A 1059 -37.58 1.61 6.12
N ARG A 1060 -38.05 2.10 7.28
CA ARG A 1060 -38.09 1.33 8.54
C ARG A 1060 -39.49 0.81 8.85
N ASP A 1061 -39.58 -0.35 9.47
CA ASP A 1061 -40.84 -0.82 10.05
C ASP A 1061 -41.05 -0.18 11.43
N LEU A 1062 -41.76 0.94 11.46
CA LEU A 1062 -42.10 1.66 12.68
C LEU A 1062 -43.30 1.05 13.44
N THR A 1063 -43.77 -0.15 13.06
CA THR A 1063 -44.87 -0.83 13.77
C THR A 1063 -44.42 -1.63 14.98
N ASN A 1064 -43.11 -1.72 15.26
CA ASN A 1064 -42.53 -2.38 16.42
C ASN A 1064 -41.15 -1.80 16.78
N ASP A 1065 -40.74 -1.96 18.05
CA ASP A 1065 -39.43 -1.47 18.55
C ASP A 1065 -38.23 -2.32 18.11
N GLY A 1066 -38.42 -3.32 17.24
CA GLY A 1066 -37.37 -4.25 16.80
C GLY A 1066 -36.32 -3.64 15.86
N GLY A 1067 -36.52 -2.41 15.38
CA GLY A 1067 -35.56 -1.69 14.53
C GLY A 1067 -35.41 -2.27 13.11
N LEU A 1068 -36.41 -3.02 12.64
CA LEU A 1068 -36.39 -3.71 11.36
C LEU A 1068 -36.53 -2.73 10.17
N LEU A 1069 -36.01 -3.13 9.00
CA LEU A 1069 -36.35 -2.49 7.74
C LEU A 1069 -37.79 -2.86 7.34
N ARG A 1070 -38.45 -1.94 6.64
CA ARG A 1070 -39.79 -2.15 6.08
C ARG A 1070 -39.70 -3.13 4.92
N VAL A 1071 -40.57 -4.14 4.93
CA VAL A 1071 -40.61 -5.18 3.90
C VAL A 1071 -41.95 -5.18 3.15
N ASN A 1072 -41.98 -5.84 2.00
CA ASN A 1072 -43.20 -6.05 1.24
C ASN A 1072 -44.21 -6.91 2.05
N LYS A 1073 -45.44 -6.40 2.21
CA LYS A 1073 -46.52 -7.09 2.95
C LYS A 1073 -47.42 -7.94 2.04
N GLU A 1074 -47.32 -7.79 0.72
CA GLU A 1074 -48.15 -8.48 -0.28
C GLU A 1074 -47.41 -9.64 -0.96
N TYR A 1075 -46.11 -9.51 -1.18
CA TYR A 1075 -45.30 -10.45 -1.97
C TYR A 1075 -44.04 -10.93 -1.23
N LYS A 1076 -43.71 -12.21 -1.37
CA LYS A 1076 -42.53 -12.86 -0.79
C LYS A 1076 -41.91 -13.88 -1.78
N ASP A 1077 -40.59 -13.95 -1.90
CA ASP A 1077 -39.92 -15.02 -2.67
C ASP A 1077 -39.76 -16.26 -1.77
N LYS A 1078 -40.59 -17.29 -1.99
CA LYS A 1078 -40.53 -18.57 -1.26
C LYS A 1078 -40.50 -18.40 0.27
N GLY A 1079 -41.28 -17.44 0.76
CA GLY A 1079 -41.37 -17.06 2.18
C GLY A 1079 -40.36 -16.00 2.64
N ARG A 1080 -39.35 -15.68 1.83
CA ARG A 1080 -38.38 -14.59 2.09
C ARG A 1080 -38.97 -13.23 1.74
N GLU A 1081 -38.52 -12.21 2.45
CA GLU A 1081 -38.98 -10.84 2.30
C GLU A 1081 -38.46 -10.20 1.01
N LEU A 1082 -39.25 -9.28 0.47
CA LEU A 1082 -38.92 -8.45 -0.67
C LEU A 1082 -38.91 -6.98 -0.25
N LEU A 1083 -38.29 -6.11 -1.05
CA LEU A 1083 -38.31 -4.67 -0.85
C LEU A 1083 -39.76 -4.14 -0.80
N PRO A 1084 -40.04 -3.12 0.03
CA PRO A 1084 -41.35 -2.49 0.08
C PRO A 1084 -41.64 -1.79 -1.27
N PHE A 1085 -42.91 -1.53 -1.55
CA PHE A 1085 -43.30 -0.76 -2.73
C PHE A 1085 -43.25 0.74 -2.45
N THR A 1086 -43.02 1.53 -3.51
CA THR A 1086 -43.17 2.99 -3.45
C THR A 1086 -44.64 3.40 -3.46
N ASN A 1087 -44.99 4.43 -2.68
CA ASN A 1087 -46.32 5.02 -2.65
C ASN A 1087 -46.54 6.07 -3.77
N VAL A 1088 -45.54 6.35 -4.62
CA VAL A 1088 -45.60 7.42 -5.64
C VAL A 1088 -46.59 7.07 -6.76
N THR A 1089 -47.61 7.90 -6.92
CA THR A 1089 -48.77 7.69 -7.81
C THR A 1089 -48.47 7.99 -9.30
N GLY A 1090 -47.70 7.11 -9.94
CA GLY A 1090 -47.41 7.20 -11.38
C GLY A 1090 -46.35 6.18 -11.80
N ASN A 1091 -46.76 4.93 -11.93
CA ASN A 1091 -45.86 3.79 -11.82
C ASN A 1091 -45.26 3.35 -13.17
N MET A 1092 -43.98 3.62 -13.41
CA MET A 1092 -43.26 3.13 -14.59
C MET A 1092 -43.14 1.59 -14.64
N CYS A 1093 -43.13 0.93 -13.47
CA CYS A 1093 -43.07 -0.52 -13.35
C CYS A 1093 -44.44 -1.21 -13.63
N ALA A 1094 -45.51 -0.44 -13.84
CA ALA A 1094 -46.83 -0.93 -14.25
C ALA A 1094 -46.86 -1.57 -15.65
N THR A 1095 -45.83 -1.34 -16.46
CA THR A 1095 -45.78 -1.59 -17.92
C THR A 1095 -45.89 -3.05 -18.37
N ARG A 1096 -46.19 -3.99 -17.47
CA ARG A 1096 -46.33 -5.44 -17.73
C ARG A 1096 -47.32 -5.77 -18.86
N GLN A 1097 -48.43 -5.02 -18.99
CA GLN A 1097 -49.36 -5.20 -20.12
C GLN A 1097 -48.68 -4.99 -21.48
N ARG A 1098 -47.80 -3.98 -21.63
CA ARG A 1098 -47.09 -3.68 -22.88
C ARG A 1098 -46.01 -4.73 -23.21
N VAL A 1099 -45.38 -5.33 -22.19
CA VAL A 1099 -44.29 -6.32 -22.37
C VAL A 1099 -44.83 -7.75 -22.61
N THR A 1100 -45.96 -8.10 -21.98
CA THR A 1100 -46.55 -9.46 -22.07
C THR A 1100 -47.76 -9.54 -22.99
N ASN A 1101 -48.15 -8.43 -23.61
CA ASN A 1101 -49.31 -8.27 -24.51
C ASN A 1101 -50.62 -8.85 -23.95
N SER A 1102 -50.79 -8.76 -22.61
CA SER A 1102 -51.88 -9.40 -21.87
C SER A 1102 -52.67 -8.36 -21.08
N THR A 1103 -53.96 -8.21 -21.39
CA THR A 1103 -54.87 -7.25 -20.74
C THR A 1103 -55.12 -7.56 -19.26
N ASN A 1104 -55.03 -8.83 -18.85
CA ASN A 1104 -55.26 -9.27 -17.47
C ASN A 1104 -54.01 -9.19 -16.56
N ALA A 1105 -52.91 -8.63 -17.03
CA ALA A 1105 -51.69 -8.49 -16.23
C ALA A 1105 -51.87 -7.43 -15.13
N LYS A 1106 -51.83 -7.84 -13.85
CA LYS A 1106 -51.73 -6.91 -12.71
C LYS A 1106 -50.48 -6.04 -12.84
N GLU A 1107 -50.66 -4.73 -12.68
CA GLU A 1107 -49.57 -3.77 -12.49
C GLU A 1107 -48.81 -4.08 -11.19
N VAL A 1108 -47.50 -3.85 -11.17
CA VAL A 1108 -46.65 -4.04 -9.99
C VAL A 1108 -45.94 -2.71 -9.70
N PRO A 1109 -46.08 -2.11 -8.50
CA PRO A 1109 -45.35 -0.91 -8.13
C PRO A 1109 -43.84 -1.08 -8.21
N CYS A 1110 -43.11 -0.01 -8.51
CA CYS A 1110 -41.66 -0.01 -8.32
C CYS A 1110 -41.31 -0.22 -6.83
N PHE A 1111 -40.18 -0.87 -6.56
CA PHE A 1111 -39.67 -0.99 -5.20
C PHE A 1111 -39.20 0.36 -4.66
N LEU A 1112 -39.35 0.54 -3.35
CA LEU A 1112 -38.76 1.61 -2.56
C LEU A 1112 -37.40 1.13 -2.02
N ALA A 1113 -36.37 1.95 -2.23
CA ALA A 1113 -35.00 1.78 -1.77
C ALA A 1113 -34.46 3.15 -1.31
N GLY A 1114 -33.21 3.20 -0.82
CA GLY A 1114 -32.56 4.42 -0.33
C GLY A 1114 -31.93 5.31 -1.39
#